data_AF-A0A3M7IL80-F1
#
_entry.id   AF-A0A3M7IL80-F1
#
_cell.length_a   1.000
_cell.length_b   1.000
_cell.length_c   1.000
_cell.angle_alpha   90.00
_cell.angle_beta   90.00
_cell.angle_gamma   90.00
#
_symmetry.space_group_name_H-M   'P 1'
#
loop_
_entity.id
_entity.type
_entity.pdbx_description
1 polymer ?
#
loop_
_entity_poly.entity_id
_entity_poly.type
_entity_poly.pdbx_seq_one_letter_code
_entity_poly.pdbx_strand_id
1 'polypeptide(L)'
;MFTKFLATTGLAASFSHATCTHLPALRMNQIQVVGTHNSYHREISLKERAVFEQIMPSPENLYYSHASLEDQLSHQAVRSLEIDLHSDTKGGLYSDPLIWRLSNLTNATAPFYDPNFFRPGLKVFHMTDADMNAVCHTFVECLQQLKYWSDNNPTHVPILIDLELKCDAPYCAFGGLCAEEAVNWTLPRILEVDRKIRSIMPSSKLVTPDDVRQANMTLEQSVLQHGWPILDDVRGRFMFFFDNDPDNDSPCTAIRSIYRSNGHESLQDRVVFTNSVEGDSDAAFIKYNNPTKGGLAEIQRLVKKGYIVRTRADTPITTVLEKDLSMYNASWPSGAQIVSTDWPAYGMSARYDWDYVVKIGCRRVARCNPVNAPEACDESQLEPLQLNSQTHLSSKRLASLRHLLSVANQHSQLNINHGCHRKKPILISGAGVSSLLLGQSLLRASIPFVIFERDASISFRAQGYRLRLSAEGLDAIESALGPSKFQTFWDICGKTGGGGLRPLDARTGEDIGDPPKDGDKPRPVDQEQQGKPMQLGSRGGKVVGIARGDMRKLFYSGCEPYVRWSHNVTGYELTASGVHAVFADGTKSEEGSMLIAGEGVHSKVAKQVSNGKLKTYDTGARGIHGQAPTTAFKGLGEGVWRVVDDTRPEGKVFIITNVRPDEIDDPSVNFGWTMAGQPGVIKPPNDDYAIIGKPAADIAKGLTQEWHPRFKPLFDHMAESEAAFWKITCSTPSGVPEWENEDRVTVMGDSCHSMTPAGGLGANTAVRDAALLGKMLTEAGGFKEGLTAEYEKQMREYASEAVRNSYGMAKTQFGINIDETSHVV
;
A
#
# COMPACT_ATOMS: atom_id res chain seq x y z
N MET A 1 51.22 19.78 -73.22
CA MET A 1 51.24 18.30 -73.18
C MET A 1 49.91 17.87 -72.56
N PHE A 2 48.99 17.37 -73.39
CA PHE A 2 47.88 16.44 -73.13
C PHE A 2 46.99 16.50 -71.85
N THR A 3 45.70 16.82 -72.07
CA THR A 3 44.44 16.17 -71.58
C THR A 3 44.14 16.08 -70.07
N LYS A 4 42.89 16.10 -69.55
CA LYS A 4 41.54 15.79 -70.06
C LYS A 4 40.44 16.29 -69.08
N PHE A 5 39.24 16.46 -69.62
CA PHE A 5 37.91 16.65 -69.01
C PHE A 5 37.56 15.71 -67.83
N LEU A 6 36.72 16.18 -66.89
CA LEU A 6 35.34 15.70 -66.70
C LEU A 6 34.54 16.57 -65.71
N ALA A 7 33.29 16.85 -66.08
CA ALA A 7 32.27 17.56 -65.33
C ALA A 7 31.25 16.56 -64.75
N THR A 8 30.63 16.88 -63.62
CA THR A 8 29.24 16.51 -63.32
C THR A 8 28.60 17.46 -62.30
N THR A 9 27.39 17.87 -62.65
CA THR A 9 26.45 18.79 -62.00
C THR A 9 25.69 18.14 -60.83
N GLY A 10 25.33 18.94 -59.81
CA GLY A 10 24.31 18.60 -58.82
C GLY A 10 23.55 19.85 -58.37
N LEU A 11 22.25 19.91 -58.66
CA LEU A 11 21.32 20.96 -58.28
C LEU A 11 21.24 21.12 -56.75
N ALA A 12 21.31 22.35 -56.25
CA ALA A 12 20.90 22.69 -54.89
C ALA A 12 19.49 23.32 -54.95
N ALA A 13 18.50 22.58 -54.46
CA ALA A 13 17.15 23.07 -54.23
C ALA A 13 17.13 23.91 -52.94
N SER A 14 16.64 25.14 -53.06
CA SER A 14 16.38 26.07 -51.96
C SER A 14 15.20 25.59 -51.10
N PHE A 15 15.46 25.28 -49.83
CA PHE A 15 14.43 25.04 -48.82
C PHE A 15 14.06 26.34 -48.11
N SER A 16 12.81 26.78 -48.30
CA SER A 16 12.15 27.78 -47.47
C SER A 16 12.12 27.31 -46.02
N HIS A 17 12.60 28.16 -45.10
CA HIS A 17 12.47 27.94 -43.67
C HIS A 17 10.99 28.03 -43.28
N ALA A 18 10.41 26.89 -42.88
CA ALA A 18 9.15 26.87 -42.16
C ALA A 18 9.37 27.55 -40.80
N THR A 19 8.65 28.64 -40.57
CA THR A 19 8.54 29.29 -39.26
C THR A 19 7.98 28.30 -38.25
N CYS A 20 8.76 27.98 -37.22
CA CYS A 20 8.32 27.19 -36.07
C CYS A 20 7.24 27.98 -35.32
N THR A 21 5.98 27.63 -35.52
CA THR A 21 4.85 28.15 -34.75
C THR A 21 5.00 27.68 -33.31
N HIS A 22 5.34 28.60 -32.39
CA HIS A 22 5.29 28.33 -30.95
C HIS A 22 3.88 27.87 -30.58
N LEU A 23 3.76 26.68 -30.01
CA LEU A 23 2.52 26.21 -29.39
C LEU A 23 2.12 27.22 -28.29
N PRO A 24 0.85 27.64 -28.20
CA PRO A 24 0.40 28.54 -27.15
C PRO A 24 0.58 27.87 -25.77
N ALA A 25 1.19 28.60 -24.83
CA ALA A 25 1.46 28.11 -23.48
C ALA A 25 0.15 27.83 -22.72
N LEU A 26 0.04 26.64 -22.12
CA LEU A 26 -1.13 26.21 -21.36
C LEU A 26 -1.24 27.00 -20.05
N ARG A 27 -2.46 27.39 -19.65
CA ARG A 27 -2.75 28.10 -18.39
C ARG A 27 -3.26 27.16 -17.31
N MET A 28 -3.11 27.53 -16.05
CA MET A 28 -3.51 26.66 -14.94
C MET A 28 -5.01 26.35 -14.88
N ASN A 29 -5.89 27.21 -15.42
CA ASN A 29 -7.32 26.95 -15.51
C ASN A 29 -7.74 26.12 -16.74
N GLN A 30 -6.77 25.65 -17.54
CA GLN A 30 -6.98 24.84 -18.75
C GLN A 30 -6.67 23.35 -18.52
N ILE A 31 -6.53 22.94 -17.26
CA ILE A 31 -6.46 21.54 -16.84
C ILE A 31 -7.67 21.19 -15.98
N GLN A 32 -7.94 19.89 -15.83
CA GLN A 32 -8.91 19.34 -14.89
C GLN A 32 -8.21 18.32 -14.00
N VAL A 33 -8.49 18.36 -12.70
CA VAL A 33 -7.92 17.50 -11.67
C VAL A 33 -9.01 16.85 -10.82
N VAL A 34 -8.67 15.74 -10.14
CA VAL A 34 -9.50 15.17 -9.09
C VAL A 34 -9.23 15.89 -7.77
N GLY A 35 -10.31 16.21 -7.05
CA GLY A 35 -10.28 16.66 -5.67
C GLY A 35 -10.93 15.67 -4.72
N THR A 36 -10.54 15.72 -3.45
CA THR A 36 -11.24 15.00 -2.37
C THR A 36 -12.02 15.95 -1.48
N HIS A 37 -13.22 15.53 -1.08
CA HIS A 37 -14.01 16.16 0.00
C HIS A 37 -13.45 15.75 1.35
N ASN A 38 -13.55 16.60 2.37
CA ASN A 38 -13.08 16.32 3.72
C ASN A 38 -11.74 15.55 3.76
N SER A 39 -10.72 16.02 3.03
CA SER A 39 -9.52 15.22 2.72
C SER A 39 -8.75 14.73 3.95
N TYR A 40 -9.02 15.31 5.11
CA TYR A 40 -8.42 14.97 6.39
C TYR A 40 -9.20 13.89 7.17
N HIS A 41 -10.42 13.56 6.78
CA HIS A 41 -11.37 12.80 7.58
C HIS A 41 -10.92 11.36 7.89
N ARG A 42 -11.18 10.94 9.13
CA ARG A 42 -10.98 9.57 9.63
C ARG A 42 -12.28 9.06 10.24
N GLU A 43 -12.72 7.88 9.80
CA GLU A 43 -13.91 7.23 10.35
C GLU A 43 -13.81 7.12 11.87
N ILE A 44 -14.95 7.37 12.53
CA ILE A 44 -15.08 7.27 13.98
C ILE A 44 -14.69 5.87 14.47
N SER A 45 -14.12 5.77 15.68
CA SER A 45 -13.72 4.48 16.21
C SER A 45 -14.92 3.64 16.65
N LEU A 46 -14.73 2.31 16.71
CA LEU A 46 -15.75 1.40 17.25
C LEU A 46 -16.16 1.72 18.69
N LYS A 47 -15.29 2.40 19.46
CA LYS A 47 -15.57 2.80 20.84
C LYS A 47 -16.57 3.96 20.93
N GLU A 48 -16.58 4.82 19.91
CA GLU A 48 -17.48 5.98 19.82
C GLU A 48 -18.76 5.64 19.08
N ARG A 49 -18.73 4.59 18.25
CA ARG A 49 -19.77 4.25 17.27
C ARG A 49 -21.19 4.25 17.81
N ALA A 50 -21.41 3.63 18.97
CA ALA A 50 -22.76 3.53 19.56
C ALA A 50 -23.34 4.90 19.93
N VAL A 51 -22.51 5.84 20.38
CA VAL A 51 -22.92 7.22 20.68
C VAL A 51 -23.04 8.01 19.38
N PHE A 52 -22.06 7.86 18.48
CA PHE A 52 -22.07 8.51 17.17
C PHE A 52 -23.38 8.26 16.41
N GLU A 53 -23.81 7.00 16.31
CA GLU A 53 -25.06 6.61 15.65
C GLU A 53 -26.33 7.18 16.31
N GLN A 54 -26.25 7.61 17.57
CA GLN A 54 -27.37 8.26 18.28
C GLN A 54 -27.42 9.76 18.05
N ILE A 55 -26.27 10.42 17.91
CA ILE A 55 -26.16 11.88 17.86
C ILE A 55 -25.97 12.43 16.45
N MET A 56 -25.46 11.62 15.52
CA MET A 56 -25.17 12.03 14.14
C MET A 56 -26.34 11.74 13.21
N PRO A 57 -26.87 12.74 12.49
CA PRO A 57 -27.81 12.49 11.40
C PRO A 57 -27.11 11.78 10.24
N SER A 58 -27.68 10.67 9.74
CA SER A 58 -27.12 9.88 8.63
C SER A 58 -25.64 9.52 8.81
N PRO A 59 -25.28 8.81 9.89
CA PRO A 59 -23.89 8.49 10.22
C PRO A 59 -23.21 7.68 9.10
N GLU A 60 -23.98 6.97 8.27
CA GLU A 60 -23.50 6.26 7.09
C GLU A 60 -22.72 7.11 6.08
N ASN A 61 -22.95 8.43 6.05
CA ASN A 61 -22.18 9.35 5.22
C ASN A 61 -20.72 9.48 5.68
N LEU A 62 -20.41 9.16 6.93
CA LEU A 62 -19.12 9.39 7.58
C LEU A 62 -18.37 8.08 7.85
N TYR A 63 -18.81 6.98 7.23
CA TYR A 63 -18.23 5.65 7.36
C TYR A 63 -17.13 5.38 6.33
N TYR A 64 -16.17 6.31 6.26
CA TYR A 64 -15.03 6.24 5.36
C TYR A 64 -13.80 6.92 5.99
N SER A 65 -12.62 6.62 5.50
CA SER A 65 -11.39 7.29 5.91
C SER A 65 -10.57 7.63 4.68
N HIS A 66 -10.05 8.85 4.64
CA HIS A 66 -9.03 9.19 3.66
C HIS A 66 -7.66 8.62 4.06
N ALA A 67 -6.82 8.39 3.05
CA ALA A 67 -5.38 8.17 3.26
C ALA A 67 -4.72 9.46 3.78
N SER A 68 -3.45 9.41 4.18
CA SER A 68 -2.72 10.63 4.54
C SER A 68 -2.74 11.64 3.38
N LEU A 69 -2.57 12.94 3.67
CA LEU A 69 -2.55 13.97 2.61
C LEU A 69 -1.44 13.66 1.57
N GLU A 70 -0.29 13.17 2.01
CA GLU A 70 0.81 12.72 1.15
C GLU A 70 0.43 11.53 0.26
N ASP A 71 -0.27 10.53 0.80
CA ASP A 71 -0.71 9.37 0.03
C ASP A 71 -1.79 9.73 -0.99
N GLN A 72 -2.67 10.68 -0.66
CA GLN A 72 -3.65 11.20 -1.62
C GLN A 72 -2.94 11.84 -2.83
N LEU A 73 -1.91 12.65 -2.58
CA LEU A 73 -1.10 13.29 -3.62
C LEU A 73 -0.24 12.28 -4.40
N SER A 74 0.36 11.30 -3.72
CA SER A 74 1.34 10.37 -4.31
C SER A 74 0.70 9.18 -5.02
N HIS A 75 -0.37 8.63 -4.44
CA HIS A 75 -0.89 7.31 -4.78
C HIS A 75 -2.34 7.35 -5.28
N GLN A 76 -3.12 8.37 -4.92
CA GLN A 76 -4.51 8.51 -5.35
C GLN A 76 -4.69 9.55 -6.48
N ALA A 77 -3.59 10.12 -6.99
CA ALA A 77 -3.60 11.06 -8.12
C ALA A 77 -4.46 12.32 -7.89
N VAL A 78 -4.63 12.73 -6.62
CA VAL A 78 -5.42 13.89 -6.21
C VAL A 78 -4.58 15.16 -6.34
N ARG A 79 -5.15 16.26 -6.84
CA ARG A 79 -4.49 17.59 -6.88
C ARG A 79 -5.38 18.71 -6.36
N SER A 80 -6.48 18.37 -5.70
CA SER A 80 -7.28 19.30 -4.91
C SER A 80 -7.67 18.65 -3.58
N LEU A 81 -7.57 19.38 -2.47
CA LEU A 81 -7.83 18.85 -1.13
C LEU A 81 -8.70 19.84 -0.34
N GLU A 82 -9.72 19.34 0.35
CA GLU A 82 -10.62 20.09 1.22
C GLU A 82 -10.21 19.94 2.69
N ILE A 83 -10.08 21.06 3.39
CA ILE A 83 -9.68 21.14 4.80
C ILE A 83 -10.64 22.04 5.56
N ASP A 84 -11.28 21.47 6.56
CA ASP A 84 -12.18 22.18 7.45
C ASP A 84 -11.38 22.84 8.57
N LEU A 85 -11.68 24.11 8.84
CA LEU A 85 -10.97 24.92 9.81
C LEU A 85 -11.91 25.38 10.92
N HIS A 86 -11.47 25.18 12.16
CA HIS A 86 -12.12 25.68 13.36
C HIS A 86 -11.20 26.65 14.11
N SER A 87 -11.73 27.78 14.58
CA SER A 87 -10.97 28.77 15.35
C SER A 87 -10.80 28.34 16.81
N ASP A 88 -9.56 28.40 17.32
CA ASP A 88 -9.27 28.23 18.75
C ASP A 88 -8.15 29.18 19.19
N THR A 89 -8.48 30.46 19.40
CA THR A 89 -7.53 31.54 19.66
C THR A 89 -6.82 31.42 21.01
N LYS A 90 -7.38 30.67 21.96
CA LYS A 90 -6.81 30.47 23.30
C LYS A 90 -6.25 29.06 23.52
N GLY A 91 -6.63 28.11 22.68
CA GLY A 91 -6.35 26.69 22.89
C GLY A 91 -7.35 26.07 23.87
N GLY A 92 -7.59 24.77 23.68
CA GLY A 92 -8.39 23.94 24.57
C GLY A 92 -9.88 23.96 24.27
N LEU A 93 -10.33 24.66 23.22
CA LEU A 93 -11.75 24.79 22.94
C LEU A 93 -12.39 23.44 22.55
N TYR A 94 -11.61 22.60 21.88
CA TYR A 94 -12.05 21.31 21.35
C TYR A 94 -11.32 20.11 21.98
N SER A 95 -10.67 20.30 23.14
CA SER A 95 -9.86 19.26 23.77
C SER A 95 -10.66 18.21 24.57
N ASP A 96 -11.94 18.44 24.81
CA ASP A 96 -12.84 17.55 25.56
C ASP A 96 -14.22 17.42 24.87
N PRO A 97 -14.26 16.77 23.69
CA PRO A 97 -15.48 16.69 22.89
C PRO A 97 -16.58 15.86 23.58
N LEU A 98 -17.83 16.25 23.36
CA LEU A 98 -19.01 15.60 23.95
C LEU A 98 -19.06 14.09 23.67
N ILE A 99 -18.75 13.65 22.45
CA ILE A 99 -18.78 12.23 22.09
C ILE A 99 -17.88 11.39 23.00
N TRP A 100 -16.73 11.90 23.42
CA TRP A 100 -15.85 11.19 24.35
C TRP A 100 -16.45 11.09 25.75
N ARG A 101 -17.04 12.18 26.25
CA ARG A 101 -17.74 12.19 27.54
C ARG A 101 -18.92 11.21 27.55
N LEU A 102 -19.72 11.19 26.48
CA LEU A 102 -20.86 10.29 26.34
C LEU A 102 -20.44 8.82 26.14
N SER A 103 -19.30 8.57 25.50
CA SER A 103 -18.73 7.23 25.34
C SER A 103 -17.91 6.75 26.55
N ASN A 104 -17.89 7.50 27.66
CA ASN A 104 -17.07 7.23 28.85
C ASN A 104 -15.58 7.03 28.52
N LEU A 105 -15.06 7.81 27.58
CA LEU A 105 -13.66 7.78 27.18
C LEU A 105 -12.83 8.74 28.05
N THR A 106 -11.61 8.32 28.33
CA THR A 106 -10.58 9.10 29.02
C THR A 106 -9.45 9.41 28.04
N ASN A 107 -8.51 10.28 28.38
CA ASN A 107 -7.31 10.50 27.56
C ASN A 107 -6.53 9.20 27.27
N ALA A 108 -6.61 8.19 28.14
CA ALA A 108 -5.96 6.90 27.94
C ALA A 108 -6.75 5.95 27.01
N THR A 109 -8.04 6.19 26.80
CA THR A 109 -8.93 5.29 26.04
C THR A 109 -9.55 5.92 24.80
N ALA A 110 -9.43 7.24 24.63
CA ALA A 110 -9.82 8.02 23.46
C ALA A 110 -9.21 7.44 22.17
N PRO A 111 -9.90 7.56 21.03
CA PRO A 111 -9.42 7.07 19.74
C PRO A 111 -8.10 7.71 19.29
N PHE A 112 -7.87 8.95 19.72
CA PHE A 112 -6.66 9.71 19.50
C PHE A 112 -6.43 10.65 20.70
N TYR A 113 -5.18 11.05 20.89
CA TYR A 113 -4.81 12.11 21.82
C TYR A 113 -3.84 13.03 21.10
N ASP A 114 -4.25 14.27 20.85
CA ASP A 114 -3.34 15.29 20.33
C ASP A 114 -3.26 16.47 21.31
N PRO A 115 -2.10 16.70 21.97
CA PRO A 115 -1.91 17.84 22.86
C PRO A 115 -2.04 19.20 22.16
N ASN A 116 -1.99 19.25 20.81
CA ASN A 116 -2.19 20.49 20.08
C ASN A 116 -3.62 21.04 20.19
N PHE A 117 -4.61 20.23 20.58
CA PHE A 117 -5.95 20.75 20.91
C PHE A 117 -5.93 21.73 22.09
N PHE A 118 -4.97 21.64 23.00
CA PHE A 118 -4.81 22.57 24.12
C PHE A 118 -4.04 23.85 23.75
N ARG A 119 -3.49 23.95 22.54
CA ARG A 119 -2.66 25.09 22.10
C ARG A 119 -3.50 26.05 21.26
N PRO A 120 -3.23 27.36 21.28
CA PRO A 120 -3.84 28.30 20.34
C PRO A 120 -3.59 27.94 18.87
N GLY A 121 -4.58 28.16 18.01
CA GLY A 121 -4.47 28.05 16.55
C GLY A 121 -5.67 27.36 15.90
N LEU A 122 -5.64 27.31 14.56
CA LEU A 122 -6.69 26.69 13.76
C LEU A 122 -6.64 25.15 13.88
N LYS A 123 -7.79 24.54 14.19
CA LYS A 123 -7.97 23.08 14.26
C LYS A 123 -8.58 22.53 12.99
N VAL A 124 -8.37 21.25 12.75
CA VAL A 124 -8.85 20.52 11.57
C VAL A 124 -9.61 19.28 12.04
N PHE A 125 -10.89 19.25 11.73
CA PHE A 125 -11.82 18.14 11.92
C PHE A 125 -13.16 18.51 11.27
N HIS A 126 -14.11 17.56 11.20
CA HIS A 126 -15.32 17.70 10.38
C HIS A 126 -16.52 18.29 11.14
N MET A 127 -16.77 17.82 12.37
CA MET A 127 -17.88 18.33 13.18
C MET A 127 -17.52 18.42 14.66
N THR A 128 -17.79 19.58 15.25
CA THR A 128 -17.61 19.86 16.67
C THR A 128 -18.36 18.83 17.50
N ASP A 129 -17.68 18.31 18.53
CA ASP A 129 -18.21 17.37 19.52
C ASP A 129 -18.61 15.97 19.06
N ALA A 130 -18.66 15.68 17.75
CA ALA A 130 -19.13 14.38 17.24
C ALA A 130 -18.19 13.71 16.23
N ASP A 131 -17.48 14.47 15.40
CA ASP A 131 -16.63 13.92 14.35
C ASP A 131 -15.30 14.68 14.26
N MET A 132 -14.43 14.32 15.22
CA MET A 132 -13.25 15.10 15.58
C MET A 132 -11.93 14.51 15.08
N ASN A 133 -11.97 13.32 14.48
CA ASN A 133 -10.76 12.60 14.10
C ASN A 133 -10.29 13.01 12.69
N ALA A 134 -8.97 13.14 12.52
CA ALA A 134 -8.36 13.62 11.30
C ALA A 134 -6.96 13.01 11.08
N VAL A 135 -6.45 13.08 9.84
CA VAL A 135 -5.06 12.71 9.49
C VAL A 135 -4.03 13.74 9.98
N CYS A 136 -4.48 14.98 10.22
CA CYS A 136 -3.75 16.09 10.83
C CYS A 136 -4.78 16.94 11.58
N HIS A 137 -4.50 17.36 12.81
CA HIS A 137 -5.50 17.99 13.69
C HIS A 137 -5.33 19.50 13.81
N THR A 138 -4.27 20.07 13.24
CA THR A 138 -4.08 21.52 13.13
C THR A 138 -3.76 21.95 11.71
N PHE A 139 -4.16 23.16 11.34
CA PHE A 139 -3.90 23.67 10.00
C PHE A 139 -2.40 23.78 9.70
N VAL A 140 -1.60 24.13 10.70
CA VAL A 140 -0.13 24.19 10.57
C VAL A 140 0.46 22.82 10.24
N GLU A 141 -0.01 21.76 10.90
CA GLU A 141 0.42 20.39 10.62
C GLU A 141 0.06 19.98 9.19
N CYS A 142 -1.19 20.23 8.76
CA CYS A 142 -1.62 19.93 7.40
C CYS A 142 -0.76 20.69 6.37
N LEU A 143 -0.51 21.99 6.57
CA LEU A 143 0.36 22.79 5.71
C LEU A 143 1.81 22.26 5.66
N GLN A 144 2.34 21.79 6.79
CA GLN A 144 3.68 21.20 6.86
C GLN A 144 3.77 19.91 6.05
N GLN A 145 2.77 19.03 6.15
CA GLN A 145 2.69 17.80 5.35
C GLN A 145 2.64 18.12 3.84
N LEU A 146 1.76 19.05 3.44
CA LEU A 146 1.62 19.48 2.05
C LEU A 146 2.92 20.09 1.51
N LYS A 147 3.55 20.98 2.28
CA LYS A 147 4.81 21.62 1.90
C LYS A 147 5.91 20.59 1.74
N TYR A 148 6.04 19.68 2.70
CA TYR A 148 7.04 18.62 2.67
C TYR A 148 6.91 17.79 1.39
N TRP A 149 5.70 17.35 1.04
CA TRP A 149 5.46 16.61 -0.19
C TRP A 149 5.80 17.45 -1.43
N SER A 150 5.36 18.71 -1.50
CA SER A 150 5.61 19.60 -2.63
C SER A 150 7.09 19.93 -2.85
N ASP A 151 7.86 20.10 -1.77
CA ASP A 151 9.30 20.32 -1.84
C ASP A 151 10.03 19.10 -2.42
N ASN A 152 9.51 17.89 -2.19
CA ASN A 152 10.01 16.65 -2.77
C ASN A 152 9.48 16.38 -4.19
N ASN A 153 8.44 17.09 -4.64
CA ASN A 153 7.80 16.91 -5.94
C ASN A 153 7.66 18.25 -6.70
N PRO A 154 8.73 19.02 -6.90
CA PRO A 154 8.64 20.45 -7.27
C PRO A 154 8.01 20.73 -8.64
N THR A 155 7.83 19.71 -9.49
CA THR A 155 7.27 19.83 -10.83
C THR A 155 5.76 19.54 -10.90
N HIS A 156 5.11 19.26 -9.77
CA HIS A 156 3.68 18.97 -9.73
C HIS A 156 2.85 20.13 -10.32
N VAL A 157 1.72 19.83 -10.97
CA VAL A 157 0.73 20.87 -11.33
C VAL A 157 0.21 21.56 -10.06
N PRO A 158 -0.27 22.80 -10.12
CA PRO A 158 -0.74 23.52 -8.93
C PRO A 158 -1.70 22.67 -8.10
N ILE A 159 -1.47 22.61 -6.79
CA ILE A 159 -2.39 21.96 -5.86
C ILE A 159 -3.41 23.02 -5.40
N LEU A 160 -4.68 22.70 -5.54
CA LEU A 160 -5.79 23.58 -5.18
C LEU A 160 -6.29 23.17 -3.79
N ILE A 161 -6.20 24.05 -2.80
CA ILE A 161 -6.63 23.77 -1.43
C ILE A 161 -7.93 24.50 -1.15
N ASP A 162 -8.96 23.71 -0.95
CA ASP A 162 -10.28 24.12 -0.52
C ASP A 162 -10.28 24.24 1.01
N LEU A 163 -10.72 25.39 1.53
CA LEU A 163 -10.81 25.67 2.95
C LEU A 163 -12.26 25.98 3.34
N GLU A 164 -12.88 25.12 4.13
CA GLU A 164 -14.19 25.43 4.74
C GLU A 164 -13.97 25.96 6.16
N LEU A 165 -14.27 27.24 6.39
CA LEU A 165 -14.29 27.76 7.76
C LEU A 165 -15.59 27.34 8.43
N LYS A 166 -15.47 26.43 9.39
CA LYS A 166 -16.63 25.81 10.04
C LYS A 166 -17.24 26.72 11.08
N CYS A 167 -18.55 26.56 11.20
CA CYS A 167 -19.39 27.26 12.16
C CYS A 167 -20.45 26.31 12.69
N ASP A 168 -20.07 25.51 13.67
CA ASP A 168 -20.98 24.50 14.18
C ASP A 168 -20.74 24.31 15.68
N ALA A 169 -21.86 24.28 16.38
CA ALA A 169 -21.96 23.90 17.78
C ALA A 169 -23.28 23.15 18.00
N PRO A 170 -23.59 22.13 17.17
CA PRO A 170 -24.94 21.57 17.08
C PRO A 170 -25.37 20.90 18.38
N TYR A 171 -24.42 20.47 19.21
CA TYR A 171 -24.65 19.77 20.47
C TYR A 171 -24.62 20.66 21.71
N CYS A 172 -24.55 21.99 21.55
CA CYS A 172 -24.55 22.95 22.66
C CYS A 172 -25.73 22.72 23.64
N ALA A 173 -26.94 22.53 23.11
CA ALA A 173 -28.14 22.27 23.93
C ALA A 173 -28.09 20.95 24.71
N PHE A 174 -27.18 20.05 24.36
CA PHE A 174 -27.00 18.72 24.97
C PHE A 174 -25.72 18.61 25.81
N GLY A 175 -25.16 19.75 26.25
CA GLY A 175 -23.96 19.80 27.08
C GLY A 175 -22.64 19.74 26.30
N GLY A 176 -22.71 19.89 24.98
CA GLY A 176 -21.56 20.15 24.11
C GLY A 176 -21.01 21.57 24.22
N LEU A 177 -20.05 21.90 23.38
CA LEU A 177 -19.43 23.20 23.24
C LEU A 177 -20.46 24.25 22.82
N CYS A 178 -20.45 25.40 23.50
CA CYS A 178 -21.35 26.53 23.25
C CYS A 178 -20.60 27.85 23.03
N ALA A 179 -19.32 27.80 22.69
CA ALA A 179 -18.50 28.99 22.59
C ALA A 179 -18.83 29.79 21.32
N GLU A 180 -18.96 31.12 21.46
CA GLU A 180 -19.19 32.03 20.33
C GLU A 180 -18.13 31.86 19.23
N GLU A 181 -16.90 31.56 19.61
CA GLU A 181 -15.80 31.33 18.66
C GLU A 181 -16.03 30.15 17.71
N ALA A 182 -16.75 29.11 18.14
CA ALA A 182 -17.01 27.94 17.30
C ALA A 182 -18.06 28.21 16.21
N VAL A 183 -18.84 29.29 16.32
CA VAL A 183 -19.96 29.62 15.43
C VAL A 183 -19.83 30.99 14.77
N ASN A 184 -18.74 31.72 15.02
CA ASN A 184 -18.58 33.09 14.53
C ASN A 184 -17.12 33.44 14.17
N TRP A 185 -16.93 33.85 12.92
CA TRP A 185 -15.65 34.30 12.38
C TRP A 185 -15.56 35.82 12.33
N THR A 186 -14.55 36.37 13.01
CA THR A 186 -14.20 37.80 12.91
C THR A 186 -13.09 37.99 11.89
N LEU A 187 -12.95 39.19 11.33
CA LEU A 187 -11.88 39.48 10.37
C LEU A 187 -10.47 39.08 10.89
N PRO A 188 -10.07 39.37 12.15
CA PRO A 188 -8.76 38.92 12.65
C PRO A 188 -8.57 37.40 12.69
N ARG A 189 -9.65 36.63 12.92
CA ARG A 189 -9.63 35.16 12.89
C ARG A 189 -9.50 34.65 11.46
N ILE A 190 -10.25 35.22 10.52
CA ILE A 190 -10.13 34.86 9.09
C ILE A 190 -8.70 35.19 8.59
N LEU A 191 -8.14 36.35 8.97
CA LEU A 191 -6.76 36.72 8.62
C LEU A 191 -5.68 35.89 9.36
N GLU A 192 -6.05 35.09 10.37
CA GLU A 192 -5.13 34.09 10.91
C GLU A 192 -4.84 32.99 9.87
N VAL A 193 -5.79 32.67 8.99
CA VAL A 193 -5.60 31.70 7.89
C VAL A 193 -4.47 32.16 6.98
N ASP A 194 -4.54 33.39 6.45
CA ASP A 194 -3.47 34.02 5.65
C ASP A 194 -2.12 33.98 6.37
N ARG A 195 -2.11 34.33 7.66
CA ARG A 195 -0.88 34.34 8.47
C ARG A 195 -0.29 32.94 8.62
N LYS A 196 -1.09 31.90 8.84
CA LYS A 196 -0.60 30.51 8.93
C LYS A 196 -0.08 30.02 7.59
N ILE A 197 -0.79 30.28 6.49
CA ILE A 197 -0.31 29.94 5.15
C ILE A 197 1.05 30.58 4.90
N ARG A 198 1.19 31.90 5.08
CA ARG A 198 2.47 32.61 4.87
C ARG A 198 3.58 32.18 5.83
N SER A 199 3.24 31.69 7.02
CA SER A 199 4.23 31.21 7.98
C SER A 199 4.90 29.89 7.57
N ILE A 200 4.22 29.08 6.75
CA ILE A 200 4.71 27.77 6.30
C ILE A 200 5.12 27.82 4.83
N MET A 201 4.29 28.41 3.97
CA MET A 201 4.48 28.50 2.52
C MET A 201 5.07 29.86 2.14
N PRO A 202 6.31 29.92 1.62
CA PRO A 202 6.85 31.17 1.08
C PRO A 202 6.07 31.61 -0.17
N SER A 203 6.16 32.88 -0.55
CA SER A 203 5.46 33.41 -1.74
C SER A 203 5.76 32.64 -3.03
N SER A 204 6.96 32.10 -3.18
CA SER A 204 7.33 31.25 -4.33
C SER A 204 6.55 29.94 -4.43
N LYS A 205 5.87 29.52 -3.36
CA LYS A 205 5.01 28.33 -3.30
C LYS A 205 3.53 28.68 -3.41
N LEU A 206 3.17 29.93 -3.61
CA LEU A 206 1.78 30.39 -3.63
C LEU A 206 1.39 30.92 -5.00
N VAL A 207 0.12 30.72 -5.33
CA VAL A 207 -0.64 31.50 -6.32
C VAL A 207 -1.70 32.24 -5.53
N THR A 208 -1.58 33.56 -5.47
CA THR A 208 -2.45 34.47 -4.73
C THR A 208 -3.32 35.30 -5.68
N PRO A 209 -4.40 35.94 -5.20
CA PRO A 209 -5.17 36.89 -6.00
C PRO A 209 -4.32 37.96 -6.71
N ASP A 210 -3.26 38.44 -6.06
CA ASP A 210 -2.36 39.45 -6.61
C ASP A 210 -1.46 38.93 -7.74
N ASP A 211 -1.19 37.61 -7.80
CA ASP A 211 -0.46 37.01 -8.92
C ASP A 211 -1.31 36.94 -10.21
N VAL A 212 -2.63 36.98 -10.07
CA VAL A 212 -3.59 36.94 -11.18
C VAL A 212 -4.01 38.35 -11.60
N ARG A 213 -4.17 39.25 -10.62
CA ARG A 213 -4.71 40.59 -10.84
C ARG A 213 -3.74 41.50 -11.57
N GLN A 214 -4.23 42.15 -12.62
CA GLN A 214 -3.51 43.18 -13.36
C GLN A 214 -3.62 44.55 -12.66
N ALA A 215 -2.61 45.40 -12.86
CA ALA A 215 -2.62 46.75 -12.33
C ALA A 215 -3.86 47.54 -12.80
N ASN A 216 -4.55 48.21 -11.87
CA ASN A 216 -5.77 48.99 -12.11
C ASN A 216 -6.99 48.20 -12.61
N MET A 217 -7.00 46.88 -12.47
CA MET A 217 -8.17 46.03 -12.77
C MET A 217 -8.68 45.34 -11.51
N THR A 218 -9.96 44.97 -11.51
CA THR A 218 -10.45 43.97 -10.55
C THR A 218 -9.88 42.59 -10.88
N LEU A 219 -9.96 41.67 -9.93
CA LEU A 219 -9.53 40.29 -10.09
C LEU A 219 -10.35 39.61 -11.20
N GLU A 220 -11.66 39.82 -11.20
CA GLU A 220 -12.55 39.33 -12.26
C GLU A 220 -12.17 39.87 -13.64
N GLN A 221 -11.99 41.18 -13.77
CA GLN A 221 -11.57 41.79 -15.04
C GLN A 221 -10.25 41.18 -15.54
N SER A 222 -9.32 40.90 -14.62
CA SER A 222 -8.05 40.26 -14.94
C SER A 222 -8.24 38.82 -15.44
N VAL A 223 -9.09 38.02 -14.76
CA VAL A 223 -9.43 36.65 -15.19
C VAL A 223 -10.08 36.64 -16.57
N LEU A 224 -11.07 37.52 -16.81
CA LEU A 224 -11.84 37.54 -18.05
C LEU A 224 -11.04 38.07 -19.25
N GLN A 225 -10.14 39.03 -19.05
CA GLN A 225 -9.42 39.70 -20.14
C GLN A 225 -8.02 39.15 -20.38
N HIS A 226 -7.34 38.66 -19.32
CA HIS A 226 -5.94 38.22 -19.37
C HIS A 226 -5.74 36.74 -19.04
N GLY A 227 -6.75 36.09 -18.47
CA GLY A 227 -6.72 34.69 -18.07
C GLY A 227 -5.81 34.42 -16.87
N TRP A 228 -5.65 33.14 -16.54
CA TRP A 228 -4.84 32.68 -15.42
C TRP A 228 -3.36 32.53 -15.77
N PRO A 229 -2.44 32.53 -14.78
CA PRO A 229 -1.02 32.28 -15.02
C PRO A 229 -0.75 31.05 -15.89
N ILE A 230 0.34 31.12 -16.65
CA ILE A 230 0.84 29.99 -17.44
C ILE A 230 1.17 28.84 -16.49
N LEU A 231 0.72 27.63 -16.82
CA LEU A 231 0.83 26.44 -15.98
C LEU A 231 2.27 26.20 -15.54
N ASP A 232 3.22 26.28 -16.47
CA ASP A 232 4.63 26.02 -16.20
C ASP A 232 5.25 27.01 -15.21
N ASP A 233 4.75 28.24 -15.13
CA ASP A 233 5.24 29.26 -14.18
C ASP A 233 4.76 29.02 -12.75
N VAL A 234 3.67 28.27 -12.59
CA VAL A 234 3.01 28.01 -11.30
C VAL A 234 3.08 26.56 -10.83
N ARG A 235 3.85 25.71 -11.53
CA ARG A 235 4.17 24.36 -11.05
C ARG A 235 4.83 24.39 -9.67
N GLY A 236 4.56 23.37 -8.86
CA GLY A 236 5.11 23.26 -7.51
C GLY A 236 4.49 24.23 -6.50
N ARG A 237 3.41 24.94 -6.87
CA ARG A 237 2.74 25.94 -6.03
C ARG A 237 1.33 25.50 -5.59
N PHE A 238 0.79 26.22 -4.62
CA PHE A 238 -0.52 26.03 -4.03
C PHE A 238 -1.40 27.25 -4.26
N MET A 239 -2.68 27.03 -4.56
CA MET A 239 -3.72 28.05 -4.57
C MET A 239 -4.72 27.69 -3.50
N PHE A 240 -5.03 28.62 -2.59
CA PHE A 240 -6.01 28.41 -1.51
C PHE A 240 -7.30 29.16 -1.85
N PHE A 241 -8.45 28.57 -1.56
CA PHE A 241 -9.74 29.25 -1.69
C PHE A 241 -10.71 28.82 -0.58
N PHE A 242 -11.63 29.70 -0.21
CA PHE A 242 -12.71 29.37 0.73
C PHE A 242 -13.87 28.68 -0.01
N ASP A 243 -14.39 27.56 0.50
CA ASP A 243 -15.61 26.90 -0.02
C ASP A 243 -16.90 27.56 0.50
N ASN A 244 -16.83 28.26 1.64
CA ASN A 244 -17.96 28.95 2.25
C ASN A 244 -18.83 29.70 1.23
N ASP A 245 -20.14 29.42 1.23
CA ASP A 245 -21.06 30.00 0.26
C ASP A 245 -21.10 31.53 0.35
N PRO A 246 -21.23 32.23 -0.80
CA PRO A 246 -21.14 33.70 -0.87
C PRO A 246 -22.37 34.43 -0.31
N ASP A 247 -23.39 33.69 0.15
CA ASP A 247 -24.59 34.23 0.77
C ASP A 247 -24.24 35.00 2.04
N ASN A 248 -25.07 35.94 2.51
CA ASN A 248 -24.80 36.70 3.74
C ASN A 248 -25.87 36.49 4.82
N ASP A 249 -26.59 35.36 4.72
CA ASP A 249 -27.76 35.08 5.56
C ASP A 249 -27.41 34.55 6.95
N SER A 250 -26.13 34.25 7.21
CA SER A 250 -25.63 33.83 8.52
C SER A 250 -24.20 34.34 8.76
N PRO A 251 -23.72 34.38 10.02
CA PRO A 251 -22.32 34.66 10.33
C PRO A 251 -21.31 33.77 9.57
N CYS A 252 -21.77 32.62 9.07
CA CYS A 252 -20.96 31.57 8.49
C CYS A 252 -21.00 31.56 6.97
N THR A 253 -21.89 32.36 6.40
CA THR A 253 -21.91 32.68 4.99
C THR A 253 -21.33 34.09 4.76
N ALA A 254 -21.37 34.97 5.79
CA ALA A 254 -20.73 36.29 5.77
C ALA A 254 -19.19 36.30 5.69
N ILE A 255 -18.51 35.15 5.70
CA ILE A 255 -17.03 35.05 5.65
C ILE A 255 -16.47 35.82 4.45
N ARG A 256 -17.06 35.65 3.27
CA ARG A 256 -16.62 36.31 2.04
C ARG A 256 -16.70 37.83 2.17
N SER A 257 -17.83 38.37 2.65
CA SER A 257 -18.03 39.81 2.77
C SER A 257 -17.10 40.43 3.83
N ILE A 258 -16.88 39.73 4.95
CA ILE A 258 -15.91 40.14 5.98
C ILE A 258 -14.49 40.16 5.40
N TYR A 259 -14.08 39.12 4.69
CA TYR A 259 -12.73 39.01 4.12
C TYR A 259 -12.43 40.08 3.06
N ARG A 260 -13.46 40.50 2.30
CA ARG A 260 -13.41 41.57 1.30
C ARG A 260 -13.47 42.99 1.87
N SER A 261 -13.77 43.15 3.16
CA SER A 261 -13.92 44.47 3.79
C SER A 261 -12.60 45.25 3.84
N ASN A 262 -12.70 46.57 4.09
CA ASN A 262 -11.58 47.48 4.32
C ASN A 262 -10.64 47.70 3.12
N GLY A 263 -11.18 47.87 1.90
CA GLY A 263 -10.38 48.15 0.70
C GLY A 263 -9.82 46.91 0.00
N HIS A 264 -10.36 45.73 0.35
CA HIS A 264 -9.96 44.43 -0.17
C HIS A 264 -11.07 43.80 -1.03
N GLU A 265 -11.91 44.62 -1.67
CA GLU A 265 -13.12 44.18 -2.38
C GLU A 265 -12.79 43.23 -3.54
N SER A 266 -11.59 43.37 -4.09
CA SER A 266 -11.01 42.55 -5.17
C SER A 266 -9.86 41.66 -4.66
N LEU A 267 -9.86 41.33 -3.36
CA LEU A 267 -8.86 40.52 -2.67
C LEU A 267 -7.43 41.08 -2.72
N GLN A 268 -7.29 42.40 -2.72
CA GLN A 268 -5.98 43.08 -2.58
C GLN A 268 -5.22 42.53 -1.38
N ASP A 269 -3.94 42.20 -1.51
CA ASP A 269 -3.07 41.77 -0.40
C ASP A 269 -3.53 40.51 0.36
N ARG A 270 -4.58 39.83 -0.12
CA ARG A 270 -5.12 38.59 0.45
C ARG A 270 -4.36 37.38 -0.10
N VAL A 271 -4.36 36.29 0.65
CA VAL A 271 -3.74 35.02 0.23
C VAL A 271 -4.74 34.07 -0.41
N VAL A 272 -5.97 34.06 0.10
CA VAL A 272 -6.98 33.05 -0.19
C VAL A 272 -8.01 33.63 -1.17
N PHE A 273 -8.39 32.88 -2.19
CA PHE A 273 -9.49 33.24 -3.08
C PHE A 273 -10.84 32.95 -2.39
N THR A 274 -11.92 33.58 -2.85
CA THR A 274 -13.26 33.37 -2.30
C THR A 274 -14.09 32.54 -3.27
N ASN A 275 -14.99 31.68 -2.76
CA ASN A 275 -16.13 31.20 -3.54
C ASN A 275 -16.99 32.40 -3.91
N SER A 276 -16.95 32.80 -5.18
CA SER A 276 -17.37 34.11 -5.62
C SER A 276 -18.65 34.09 -6.44
N VAL A 277 -19.28 35.26 -6.58
CA VAL A 277 -20.44 35.46 -7.45
C VAL A 277 -19.95 36.11 -8.74
N GLU A 278 -20.34 35.55 -9.89
CA GLU A 278 -20.04 36.16 -11.19
C GLU A 278 -20.53 37.62 -11.25
N GLY A 279 -19.66 38.52 -11.69
CA GLY A 279 -19.88 39.97 -11.77
C GLY A 279 -19.27 40.76 -10.61
N ASP A 280 -18.89 40.10 -9.52
CA ASP A 280 -18.24 40.76 -8.39
C ASP A 280 -16.73 40.94 -8.59
N SER A 281 -16.16 41.98 -7.97
CA SER A 281 -14.75 42.35 -8.14
C SER A 281 -13.72 41.26 -7.78
N ASP A 282 -14.05 40.36 -6.86
CA ASP A 282 -13.23 39.20 -6.45
C ASP A 282 -13.48 37.94 -7.28
N ALA A 283 -14.34 37.98 -8.31
CA ALA A 283 -14.76 36.77 -9.00
C ALA A 283 -13.61 36.10 -9.77
N ALA A 284 -13.28 34.87 -9.38
CA ALA A 284 -12.21 34.08 -10.00
C ALA A 284 -12.48 32.57 -9.86
N PHE A 285 -12.85 32.16 -8.65
CA PHE A 285 -13.23 30.79 -8.31
C PHE A 285 -14.73 30.71 -7.99
N ILE A 286 -15.43 29.69 -8.52
CA ILE A 286 -16.86 29.49 -8.28
C ILE A 286 -17.12 28.02 -7.90
N LYS A 287 -17.76 27.80 -6.76
CA LYS A 287 -18.28 26.49 -6.37
C LYS A 287 -19.61 26.23 -7.05
N TYR A 288 -19.68 25.16 -7.85
CA TYR A 288 -20.92 24.71 -8.48
C TYR A 288 -21.07 23.19 -8.32
N ASN A 289 -21.61 22.77 -7.17
CA ASN A 289 -21.56 21.38 -6.72
C ASN A 289 -22.32 20.38 -7.61
N ASN A 290 -23.46 20.77 -8.21
CA ASN A 290 -24.31 19.84 -8.95
C ASN A 290 -24.14 20.00 -10.46
N PRO A 291 -23.47 19.07 -11.17
CA PRO A 291 -23.32 19.13 -12.63
C PRO A 291 -24.56 18.60 -13.38
N THR A 292 -25.58 18.09 -12.69
CA THR A 292 -26.81 17.57 -13.30
C THR A 292 -27.89 18.64 -13.40
N LYS A 293 -29.07 18.30 -13.97
CA LYS A 293 -30.28 19.16 -14.01
C LYS A 293 -30.01 20.60 -14.50
N GLY A 294 -29.26 20.75 -15.59
CA GLY A 294 -28.89 22.06 -16.16
C GLY A 294 -27.53 22.60 -15.70
N GLY A 295 -26.97 22.06 -14.62
CA GLY A 295 -25.65 22.44 -14.09
C GLY A 295 -24.51 22.25 -15.09
N LEU A 296 -24.55 21.20 -15.92
CA LEU A 296 -23.56 20.95 -16.97
C LEU A 296 -23.36 22.16 -17.89
N ALA A 297 -24.45 22.72 -18.42
CA ALA A 297 -24.38 23.83 -19.35
C ALA A 297 -23.89 25.12 -18.67
N GLU A 298 -24.28 25.31 -17.41
CA GLU A 298 -23.88 26.47 -16.63
C GLU A 298 -22.39 26.43 -16.25
N ILE A 299 -21.90 25.27 -15.80
CA ILE A 299 -20.47 25.08 -15.52
C ILE A 299 -19.66 25.32 -16.80
N GLN A 300 -20.07 24.75 -17.94
CA GLN A 300 -19.39 25.00 -19.22
C GLN A 300 -19.36 26.49 -19.58
N ARG A 301 -20.43 27.24 -19.30
CA ARG A 301 -20.50 28.69 -19.55
C ARG A 301 -19.49 29.44 -18.69
N LEU A 302 -19.40 29.12 -17.39
CA LEU A 302 -18.45 29.73 -16.47
C LEU A 302 -17.00 29.40 -16.85
N VAL A 303 -16.72 28.14 -17.19
CA VAL A 303 -15.39 27.67 -17.63
C VAL A 303 -14.95 28.37 -18.93
N LYS A 304 -15.88 28.56 -19.90
CA LYS A 304 -15.61 29.32 -21.14
C LYS A 304 -15.29 30.79 -20.89
N LYS A 305 -15.88 31.40 -19.86
CA LYS A 305 -15.58 32.77 -19.46
C LYS A 305 -14.19 32.93 -18.84
N GLY A 306 -13.65 31.86 -18.24
CA GLY A 306 -12.29 31.82 -17.71
C GLY A 306 -12.20 31.56 -16.20
N TYR A 307 -13.33 31.40 -15.51
CA TYR A 307 -13.34 31.04 -14.09
C TYR A 307 -12.75 29.65 -13.84
N ILE A 308 -12.18 29.45 -12.65
CA ILE A 308 -11.96 28.11 -12.09
C ILE A 308 -13.26 27.69 -11.41
N VAL A 309 -13.79 26.54 -11.80
CA VAL A 309 -15.03 25.98 -11.24
C VAL A 309 -14.75 24.64 -10.57
N ARG A 310 -15.32 24.45 -9.38
CA ARG A 310 -15.36 23.16 -8.68
C ARG A 310 -16.74 22.55 -8.78
N THR A 311 -16.81 21.26 -9.11
CA THR A 311 -18.04 20.47 -9.09
C THR A 311 -17.83 19.14 -8.38
N ARG A 312 -18.93 18.41 -8.11
CA ARG A 312 -18.88 17.08 -7.48
C ARG A 312 -19.14 15.97 -8.49
N ALA A 313 -18.48 14.83 -8.31
CA ALA A 313 -18.77 13.60 -9.05
C ALA A 313 -19.82 12.71 -8.36
N ASP A 314 -20.10 12.95 -7.08
CA ASP A 314 -20.98 12.12 -6.27
C ASP A 314 -21.70 12.94 -5.18
N THR A 315 -22.76 12.32 -4.66
CA THR A 315 -23.36 12.60 -3.36
C THR A 315 -22.96 11.47 -2.42
N PRO A 316 -22.28 11.78 -1.29
CA PRO A 316 -21.41 10.87 -0.55
C PRO A 316 -21.83 9.39 -0.59
N ILE A 317 -22.75 8.98 0.28
CA ILE A 317 -23.18 7.58 0.35
C ILE A 317 -24.25 7.23 -0.68
N THR A 318 -25.07 8.19 -1.10
CA THR A 318 -26.21 7.96 -1.99
C THR A 318 -25.76 7.46 -3.35
N THR A 319 -24.72 8.06 -3.95
CA THR A 319 -24.14 7.57 -5.21
C THR A 319 -23.74 6.11 -5.08
N VAL A 320 -23.10 5.72 -3.98
CA VAL A 320 -22.63 4.36 -3.77
C VAL A 320 -23.78 3.37 -3.56
N LEU A 321 -24.75 3.72 -2.71
CA LEU A 321 -25.88 2.83 -2.38
C LEU A 321 -26.85 2.66 -3.55
N GLU A 322 -27.14 3.74 -4.29
CA GLU A 322 -28.07 3.73 -5.42
C GLU A 322 -27.37 3.33 -6.73
N LYS A 323 -26.04 3.26 -6.73
CA LYS A 323 -25.21 2.99 -7.92
C LYS A 323 -25.49 3.99 -9.07
N ASP A 324 -25.80 5.24 -8.73
CA ASP A 324 -26.11 6.30 -9.69
C ASP A 324 -24.85 7.05 -10.14
N LEU A 325 -24.51 6.90 -11.43
CA LEU A 325 -23.37 7.57 -12.07
C LEU A 325 -23.74 8.91 -12.73
N SER A 326 -24.94 9.45 -12.50
CA SER A 326 -25.42 10.67 -13.17
C SER A 326 -24.50 11.88 -12.96
N MET A 327 -24.10 12.15 -11.71
CA MET A 327 -23.17 13.23 -11.37
C MET A 327 -21.77 12.97 -11.92
N TYR A 328 -21.25 11.75 -11.78
CA TYR A 328 -19.95 11.34 -12.33
C TYR A 328 -19.88 11.58 -13.85
N ASN A 329 -20.90 11.15 -14.58
CA ASN A 329 -20.95 11.28 -16.04
C ASN A 329 -21.09 12.75 -16.49
N ALA A 330 -21.74 13.59 -15.69
CA ALA A 330 -21.90 15.01 -15.99
C ALA A 330 -20.68 15.85 -15.59
N SER A 331 -19.93 15.47 -14.54
CA SER A 331 -18.82 16.26 -14.01
C SER A 331 -17.65 16.37 -15.00
N TRP A 332 -17.29 15.28 -15.69
CA TRP A 332 -16.16 15.29 -16.63
C TRP A 332 -16.36 16.23 -17.85
N PRO A 333 -17.43 16.10 -18.65
CA PRO A 333 -17.64 16.99 -19.80
C PRO A 333 -18.00 18.42 -19.40
N SER A 334 -18.29 18.69 -18.12
CA SER A 334 -18.59 20.05 -17.64
C SER A 334 -17.41 21.02 -17.80
N GLY A 335 -16.19 20.50 -17.78
CA GLY A 335 -14.97 21.31 -17.77
C GLY A 335 -14.71 22.02 -16.45
N ALA A 336 -15.42 21.72 -15.36
CA ALA A 336 -15.00 22.15 -14.03
C ALA A 336 -13.54 21.72 -13.79
N GLN A 337 -12.67 22.64 -13.39
CA GLN A 337 -11.24 22.37 -13.16
C GLN A 337 -11.04 21.41 -12.00
N ILE A 338 -11.93 21.41 -11.01
CA ILE A 338 -11.91 20.47 -9.88
C ILE A 338 -13.15 19.58 -9.95
N VAL A 339 -12.93 18.27 -10.03
CA VAL A 339 -13.97 17.24 -9.87
C VAL A 339 -13.77 16.57 -8.52
N SER A 340 -14.60 16.93 -7.54
CA SER A 340 -14.47 16.51 -6.14
C SER A 340 -15.25 15.22 -5.86
N THR A 341 -14.71 14.37 -4.99
CA THR A 341 -15.30 13.08 -4.59
C THR A 341 -14.89 12.67 -3.17
N ASP A 342 -15.68 11.85 -2.49
CA ASP A 342 -15.23 11.09 -1.31
C ASP A 342 -14.45 9.80 -1.67
N TRP A 343 -14.46 9.41 -2.94
CA TRP A 343 -14.05 8.08 -3.41
C TRP A 343 -12.92 8.12 -4.48
N PRO A 344 -11.72 8.65 -4.16
CA PRO A 344 -10.61 8.79 -5.11
C PRO A 344 -9.88 7.48 -5.43
N ALA A 345 -10.11 6.40 -4.66
CA ALA A 345 -9.39 5.14 -4.80
C ALA A 345 -10.31 3.91 -4.67
N TYR A 346 -9.93 2.84 -5.37
CA TYR A 346 -10.57 1.53 -5.23
C TYR A 346 -10.44 1.00 -3.80
N GLY A 347 -11.44 0.25 -3.35
CA GLY A 347 -11.54 -0.38 -2.04
C GLY A 347 -12.28 0.47 -1.02
N MET A 348 -12.37 1.80 -1.22
CA MET A 348 -12.97 2.71 -0.23
C MET A 348 -14.47 2.47 -0.05
N SER A 349 -15.20 2.25 -1.15
CA SER A 349 -16.65 2.01 -1.17
C SER A 349 -17.01 0.52 -1.08
N ALA A 350 -16.01 -0.39 -1.06
CA ALA A 350 -16.22 -1.83 -1.16
C ALA A 350 -17.11 -2.42 -0.05
N ARG A 351 -17.18 -1.77 1.12
CA ARG A 351 -18.08 -2.15 2.22
C ARG A 351 -19.57 -2.09 1.86
N TYR A 352 -19.91 -1.41 0.77
CA TYR A 352 -21.27 -1.24 0.24
C TYR A 352 -21.50 -2.07 -1.04
N ASP A 353 -20.71 -3.13 -1.27
CA ASP A 353 -20.85 -4.03 -2.42
C ASP A 353 -20.72 -3.31 -3.78
N TRP A 354 -19.87 -2.29 -3.82
CA TRP A 354 -19.48 -1.61 -5.05
C TRP A 354 -18.13 -0.92 -4.90
N ASP A 355 -17.25 -1.11 -5.88
CA ASP A 355 -15.91 -0.51 -5.92
C ASP A 355 -15.93 0.78 -6.77
N TYR A 356 -16.78 1.74 -6.37
CA TYR A 356 -16.91 3.05 -7.00
C TYR A 356 -15.64 3.88 -6.79
N VAL A 357 -15.15 4.49 -7.87
CA VAL A 357 -13.95 5.34 -7.85
C VAL A 357 -14.07 6.48 -8.85
N VAL A 358 -13.58 7.66 -8.46
CA VAL A 358 -13.46 8.82 -9.34
C VAL A 358 -11.99 9.08 -9.65
N LYS A 359 -11.60 8.95 -10.92
CA LYS A 359 -10.22 9.15 -11.37
C LYS A 359 -10.12 9.61 -12.81
N ILE A 360 -9.03 10.30 -13.14
CA ILE A 360 -8.70 10.70 -14.51
C ILE A 360 -8.02 9.55 -15.24
N GLY A 361 -8.80 8.79 -16.01
CA GLY A 361 -8.28 7.74 -16.90
C GLY A 361 -7.34 6.74 -16.20
N CYS A 362 -6.45 6.11 -16.96
CA CYS A 362 -5.40 5.26 -16.39
C CYS A 362 -4.12 6.08 -16.20
N ARG A 363 -3.70 6.28 -14.94
CA ARG A 363 -2.38 6.78 -14.53
C ARG A 363 -2.08 8.27 -14.77
N ARG A 364 -3.08 9.16 -14.63
CA ARG A 364 -2.89 10.61 -14.77
C ARG A 364 -3.43 11.35 -13.56
N VAL A 365 -2.73 12.42 -13.16
CA VAL A 365 -3.16 13.31 -12.06
C VAL A 365 -3.96 14.51 -12.57
N ALA A 366 -3.78 14.85 -13.85
CA ALA A 366 -4.44 15.95 -14.53
C ALA A 366 -4.75 15.56 -15.97
N ARG A 367 -5.77 16.20 -16.56
CA ARG A 367 -6.09 16.11 -17.99
C ARG A 367 -6.30 17.50 -18.58
N CYS A 368 -6.23 17.60 -19.90
CA CYS A 368 -6.61 18.81 -20.61
C CYS A 368 -8.10 19.08 -20.38
N ASN A 369 -8.44 20.34 -20.09
CA ASN A 369 -9.81 20.73 -19.84
C ASN A 369 -10.64 20.62 -21.14
N PRO A 370 -11.74 19.86 -21.17
CA PRO A 370 -12.50 19.62 -22.41
C PRO A 370 -13.25 20.84 -22.94
N VAL A 371 -13.27 21.96 -22.21
CA VAL A 371 -14.05 23.15 -22.55
C VAL A 371 -13.19 24.33 -22.97
N ASN A 372 -12.08 24.59 -22.29
CA ASN A 372 -11.27 25.80 -22.50
C ASN A 372 -9.77 25.54 -22.77
N ALA A 373 -9.32 24.29 -22.82
CA ALA A 373 -7.95 23.98 -23.22
C ALA A 373 -7.77 24.13 -24.74
N PRO A 374 -6.59 24.57 -25.21
CA PRO A 374 -6.29 24.61 -26.63
C PRO A 374 -6.26 23.19 -27.22
N GLU A 375 -6.58 23.03 -28.51
CA GLU A 375 -6.55 21.73 -29.20
C GLU A 375 -5.17 21.04 -29.13
N ALA A 376 -4.11 21.83 -29.05
CA ALA A 376 -2.74 21.34 -28.95
C ALA A 376 -2.31 20.95 -27.51
N CYS A 377 -3.24 20.95 -26.55
CA CYS A 377 -2.96 20.52 -25.19
C CYS A 377 -2.55 19.04 -25.16
N ASP A 378 -1.34 18.77 -24.70
CA ASP A 378 -0.78 17.43 -24.58
C ASP A 378 -0.83 16.96 -23.12
N GLU A 379 -1.74 16.02 -22.84
CA GLU A 379 -1.94 15.46 -21.51
C GLU A 379 -0.69 14.77 -20.95
N SER A 380 0.25 14.33 -21.81
CA SER A 380 1.49 13.70 -21.37
C SER A 380 2.48 14.69 -20.73
N GLN A 381 2.31 15.99 -20.97
CA GLN A 381 3.17 17.07 -20.47
C GLN A 381 2.63 17.72 -19.19
N LEU A 382 1.42 17.35 -18.74
CA LEU A 382 0.81 17.93 -17.54
C LEU A 382 1.55 17.46 -16.30
N GLU A 383 1.31 16.24 -15.85
CA GLU A 383 2.09 15.61 -14.80
C GLU A 383 1.81 14.09 -14.84
N PRO A 384 2.80 13.26 -15.18
CA PRO A 384 2.67 11.83 -15.01
C PRO A 384 2.73 11.51 -13.51
N LEU A 385 2.00 10.48 -13.05
CA LEU A 385 2.19 9.96 -11.70
C LEU A 385 3.67 9.61 -11.48
N GLN A 386 4.36 10.35 -10.60
CA GLN A 386 5.73 10.06 -10.26
C GLN A 386 5.78 8.80 -9.40
N LEU A 387 6.42 7.75 -9.94
CA LEU A 387 6.91 6.64 -9.13
C LEU A 387 8.21 7.12 -8.51
N ASN A 388 8.29 7.19 -7.17
CA ASN A 388 9.47 7.59 -6.42
C ASN A 388 10.77 7.05 -7.05
N SER A 389 11.46 7.92 -7.77
CA SER A 389 12.83 7.73 -8.24
C SER A 389 13.72 8.73 -7.52
N GLN A 390 13.77 8.66 -6.18
CA GLN A 390 14.81 9.34 -5.42
C GLN A 390 16.14 8.58 -5.60
N THR A 391 16.79 8.79 -6.75
CA THR A 391 18.25 8.68 -6.82
C THR A 391 18.81 10.10 -6.80
N HIS A 392 19.21 10.57 -5.61
CA HIS A 392 20.09 11.73 -5.49
C HIS A 392 21.46 11.36 -6.07
N LEU A 393 21.60 11.48 -7.40
CA LEU A 393 22.91 11.55 -8.05
C LEU A 393 23.27 13.03 -8.20
N SER A 394 24.30 13.44 -7.46
CA SER A 394 24.88 14.78 -7.52
C SER A 394 25.11 15.27 -8.97
N SER A 395 24.92 16.57 -9.18
CA SER A 395 24.90 17.32 -10.44
C SER A 395 26.20 17.34 -11.26
N LYS A 396 27.09 16.34 -11.15
CA LYS A 396 28.34 16.26 -11.93
C LYS A 396 28.40 15.14 -12.98
N ARG A 397 27.32 14.37 -13.21
CA ARG A 397 27.29 13.29 -14.23
C ARG A 397 26.25 13.44 -15.36
N LEU A 398 25.66 14.63 -15.54
CA LEU A 398 24.67 14.88 -16.61
C LEU A 398 25.28 15.38 -17.93
N ALA A 399 26.59 15.63 -18.00
CA ALA A 399 27.23 16.13 -19.22
C ALA A 399 27.59 15.04 -20.25
N SER A 400 27.74 13.77 -19.86
CA SER A 400 28.19 12.71 -20.78
C SER A 400 27.08 11.85 -21.40
N LEU A 401 25.81 12.06 -21.02
CA LEU A 401 24.68 11.23 -21.48
C LEU A 401 23.78 11.88 -22.55
N ARG A 402 24.06 13.13 -22.97
CA ARG A 402 23.28 13.80 -24.01
C ARG A 402 23.48 13.22 -25.42
N HIS A 403 24.55 12.47 -25.67
CA HIS A 403 24.85 11.96 -27.01
C HIS A 403 24.24 10.57 -27.31
N LEU A 404 23.90 9.79 -26.28
CA LEU A 404 23.30 8.45 -26.45
C LEU A 404 21.76 8.47 -26.57
N LEU A 405 21.11 9.56 -26.19
CA LEU A 405 19.64 9.68 -26.20
C LEU A 405 19.06 10.17 -27.54
N SER A 406 19.87 10.66 -28.50
CA SER A 406 19.34 11.18 -29.76
C SER A 406 19.13 10.12 -30.86
N VAL A 407 19.58 8.88 -30.66
CA VAL A 407 19.49 7.82 -31.68
C VAL A 407 18.30 6.87 -31.43
N ALA A 408 17.74 6.84 -30.22
CA ALA A 408 16.58 5.99 -29.88
C ALA A 408 15.21 6.61 -30.24
N ASN A 409 15.17 7.87 -30.70
CA ASN A 409 13.92 8.64 -30.78
C ASN A 409 13.33 8.81 -32.19
N GLN A 410 13.81 8.05 -33.20
CA GLN A 410 13.29 8.11 -34.56
C GLN A 410 12.35 6.95 -34.96
N HIS A 411 12.11 5.97 -34.08
CA HIS A 411 11.21 4.84 -34.38
C HIS A 411 9.91 4.79 -33.57
N SER A 412 9.59 5.80 -32.75
CA SER A 412 8.40 5.82 -31.88
C SER A 412 7.24 6.70 -32.37
N GLN A 413 7.37 7.41 -33.50
CA GLN A 413 6.37 8.40 -33.96
C GLN A 413 5.19 7.85 -34.81
N LEU A 414 4.92 6.54 -34.80
CA LEU A 414 3.85 5.96 -35.65
C LEU A 414 2.70 5.26 -34.90
N ASN A 415 2.57 5.41 -33.58
CA ASN A 415 1.48 4.78 -32.82
C ASN A 415 0.79 5.73 -31.81
N ILE A 416 0.53 6.97 -32.21
CA ILE A 416 -0.32 7.89 -31.44
C ILE A 416 -1.67 8.00 -32.16
N ASN A 417 -2.45 6.92 -32.19
CA ASN A 417 -3.89 6.96 -32.54
C ASN A 417 -4.65 5.65 -32.31
N HIS A 418 -4.23 4.81 -31.35
CA HIS A 418 -5.05 3.68 -30.90
C HIS A 418 -5.43 3.87 -29.44
N GLY A 419 -6.74 3.77 -29.18
CA GLY A 419 -7.37 4.01 -27.90
C GLY A 419 -6.69 3.28 -26.75
N CYS A 420 -6.83 3.84 -25.55
CA CYS A 420 -6.34 3.26 -24.30
C CYS A 420 -6.95 1.88 -24.06
N HIS A 421 -6.39 0.83 -24.66
CA HIS A 421 -6.56 -0.54 -24.20
C HIS A 421 -5.94 -0.61 -22.81
N ARG A 422 -6.76 -0.85 -21.77
CA ARG A 422 -6.26 -1.18 -20.42
C ARG A 422 -5.21 -2.29 -20.58
N LYS A 423 -3.96 -2.06 -20.14
CA LYS A 423 -3.01 -3.15 -19.97
C LYS A 423 -3.62 -4.13 -18.97
N LYS A 424 -3.83 -5.38 -19.40
CA LYS A 424 -4.38 -6.45 -18.54
C LYS A 424 -3.49 -6.65 -17.32
N PRO A 425 -4.06 -6.90 -16.13
CA PRO A 425 -3.28 -7.13 -14.92
C PRO A 425 -2.59 -8.49 -14.92
N ILE A 426 -1.53 -8.62 -14.13
CA ILE A 426 -1.02 -9.90 -13.68
C ILE A 426 -1.93 -10.40 -12.55
N LEU A 427 -2.55 -11.56 -12.74
CA LEU A 427 -3.34 -12.19 -11.69
C LEU A 427 -2.42 -13.02 -10.80
N ILE A 428 -2.61 -12.92 -9.49
CA ILE A 428 -1.88 -13.71 -8.51
C ILE A 428 -2.91 -14.42 -7.64
N SER A 429 -2.78 -15.75 -7.52
CA SER A 429 -3.63 -16.52 -6.60
C SER A 429 -2.91 -16.77 -5.28
N GLY A 430 -3.57 -16.48 -4.16
CA GLY A 430 -3.06 -16.52 -2.80
C GLY A 430 -2.35 -15.22 -2.40
N ALA A 431 -2.57 -14.76 -1.16
CA ALA A 431 -1.87 -13.63 -0.52
C ALA A 431 -0.87 -14.13 0.54
N GLY A 432 -0.12 -15.18 0.20
CA GLY A 432 0.99 -15.71 1.00
C GLY A 432 2.22 -14.79 0.99
N VAL A 433 3.29 -15.22 1.67
CA VAL A 433 4.55 -14.44 1.78
C VAL A 433 5.16 -14.14 0.40
N SER A 434 5.27 -15.15 -0.48
CA SER A 434 5.82 -14.97 -1.83
C SER A 434 4.92 -14.09 -2.70
N SER A 435 3.60 -14.30 -2.68
CA SER A 435 2.64 -13.50 -3.46
C SER A 435 2.63 -12.03 -3.09
N LEU A 436 2.65 -11.72 -1.80
CA LEU A 436 2.69 -10.33 -1.33
C LEU A 436 4.05 -9.69 -1.67
N LEU A 437 5.16 -10.43 -1.56
CA LEU A 437 6.48 -9.94 -1.96
C LEU A 437 6.58 -9.68 -3.48
N LEU A 438 5.99 -10.56 -4.29
CA LEU A 438 5.87 -10.34 -5.73
C LEU A 438 5.03 -9.08 -5.99
N GLY A 439 3.90 -8.92 -5.28
CA GLY A 439 3.07 -7.72 -5.31
C GLY A 439 3.87 -6.44 -5.04
N GLN A 440 4.81 -6.45 -4.09
CA GLN A 440 5.70 -5.31 -3.84
C GLN A 440 6.60 -4.98 -5.04
N SER A 441 7.11 -6.00 -5.73
CA SER A 441 7.92 -5.80 -6.94
C SER A 441 7.09 -5.19 -8.08
N LEU A 442 5.88 -5.72 -8.30
CA LEU A 442 4.96 -5.22 -9.32
C LEU A 442 4.46 -3.80 -9.02
N LEU A 443 4.18 -3.51 -7.74
CA LEU A 443 3.81 -2.17 -7.26
C LEU A 443 4.91 -1.16 -7.55
N ARG A 444 6.16 -1.47 -7.17
CA ARG A 444 7.32 -0.61 -7.46
C ARG A 444 7.56 -0.41 -8.96
N ALA A 445 7.32 -1.45 -9.75
CA ALA A 445 7.48 -1.41 -11.21
C ALA A 445 6.26 -0.79 -11.94
N SER A 446 5.18 -0.44 -11.23
CA SER A 446 3.92 -0.02 -11.85
C SER A 446 3.40 -0.98 -12.90
N ILE A 447 3.51 -2.28 -12.63
CA ILE A 447 2.87 -3.33 -13.43
C ILE A 447 1.48 -3.57 -12.82
N PRO A 448 0.36 -3.48 -13.57
CA PRO A 448 -0.95 -3.74 -12.99
C PRO A 448 -1.05 -5.18 -12.51
N PHE A 449 -1.59 -5.40 -11.32
CA PHE A 449 -1.79 -6.73 -10.75
C PHE A 449 -3.01 -6.78 -9.84
N VAL A 450 -3.52 -7.99 -9.62
CA VAL A 450 -4.57 -8.29 -8.64
C VAL A 450 -4.21 -9.59 -7.93
N ILE A 451 -4.36 -9.61 -6.60
CA ILE A 451 -4.13 -10.78 -5.75
C ILE A 451 -5.48 -11.28 -5.25
N PHE A 452 -5.84 -12.52 -5.52
CA PHE A 452 -7.04 -13.17 -4.99
C PHE A 452 -6.67 -14.05 -3.79
N GLU A 453 -7.37 -13.89 -2.68
CA GLU A 453 -7.11 -14.68 -1.45
C GLU A 453 -8.40 -15.29 -0.94
N ARG A 454 -8.35 -16.58 -0.56
CA ARG A 454 -9.51 -17.34 -0.07
C ARG A 454 -9.91 -16.94 1.34
N ASP A 455 -8.96 -16.52 2.17
CA ASP A 455 -9.23 -16.08 3.54
C ASP A 455 -10.01 -14.75 3.49
N ALA A 456 -10.82 -14.48 4.52
CA ALA A 456 -11.67 -13.28 4.54
C ALA A 456 -10.90 -11.98 4.89
N SER A 457 -9.72 -12.10 5.49
CA SER A 457 -8.86 -10.97 5.86
C SER A 457 -7.43 -11.42 6.17
N ILE A 458 -6.53 -10.45 6.33
CA ILE A 458 -5.12 -10.70 6.70
C ILE A 458 -4.95 -11.37 8.07
N SER A 459 -5.91 -11.19 8.99
CA SER A 459 -5.87 -11.70 10.37
C SER A 459 -6.65 -13.00 10.59
N PHE A 460 -7.16 -13.64 9.53
CA PHE A 460 -8.07 -14.79 9.63
C PHE A 460 -7.47 -16.06 10.27
N ARG A 461 -6.14 -16.20 10.31
CA ARG A 461 -5.46 -17.37 10.91
C ARG A 461 -4.44 -16.95 11.98
N ALA A 462 -4.33 -17.74 13.04
CA ALA A 462 -3.21 -17.70 13.97
C ALA A 462 -1.89 -17.92 13.20
N GLN A 463 -1.00 -16.93 13.25
CA GLN A 463 0.21 -16.87 12.42
C GLN A 463 1.47 -16.55 13.24
N GLY A 464 1.42 -16.90 14.52
CA GLY A 464 2.46 -16.58 15.50
C GLY A 464 3.80 -17.31 15.32
N TYR A 465 3.96 -18.20 14.34
CA TYR A 465 5.24 -18.87 14.14
C TYR A 465 6.26 -17.98 13.42
N ARG A 466 7.54 -18.24 13.72
CA ARG A 466 8.66 -17.44 13.21
C ARG A 466 9.39 -18.15 12.07
N LEU A 467 9.89 -17.34 11.14
CA LEU A 467 10.66 -17.77 9.98
C LEU A 467 12.11 -17.36 10.16
N ARG A 468 13.05 -18.27 9.84
CA ARG A 468 14.48 -17.96 9.75
C ARG A 468 14.83 -17.59 8.33
N LEU A 469 15.57 -16.49 8.17
CA LEU A 469 15.94 -15.94 6.87
C LEU A 469 17.42 -16.21 6.60
N SER A 470 17.71 -16.86 5.47
CA SER A 470 19.07 -17.05 4.97
C SER A 470 19.62 -15.75 4.36
N ALA A 471 20.90 -15.71 4.03
CA ALA A 471 21.48 -14.55 3.35
C ALA A 471 20.80 -14.32 1.99
N GLU A 472 20.59 -15.38 1.23
CA GLU A 472 19.92 -15.36 -0.07
C GLU A 472 18.45 -14.93 0.06
N GLY A 473 17.76 -15.38 1.11
CA GLY A 473 16.40 -14.93 1.40
C GLY A 473 16.33 -13.44 1.72
N LEU A 474 17.30 -12.92 2.49
CA LEU A 474 17.40 -11.48 2.78
C LEU A 474 17.70 -10.66 1.51
N ASP A 475 18.63 -11.12 0.67
CA ASP A 475 18.97 -10.46 -0.60
C ASP A 475 17.76 -10.43 -1.55
N ALA A 476 17.00 -11.53 -1.63
CA ALA A 476 15.77 -11.60 -2.42
C ALA A 476 14.73 -10.59 -1.92
N ILE A 477 14.48 -10.53 -0.62
CA ILE A 477 13.53 -9.59 -0.01
C ILE A 477 13.98 -8.14 -0.25
N GLU A 478 15.27 -7.84 -0.06
CA GLU A 478 15.83 -6.51 -0.29
C GLU A 478 15.62 -6.06 -1.75
N SER A 479 15.87 -6.95 -2.71
CA SER A 479 15.69 -6.65 -4.13
C SER A 479 14.23 -6.32 -4.49
N ALA A 480 13.28 -7.01 -3.86
CA ALA A 480 11.85 -6.86 -4.08
C ALA A 480 11.26 -5.63 -3.36
N LEU A 481 11.69 -5.33 -2.14
CA LEU A 481 11.20 -4.20 -1.35
C LEU A 481 11.86 -2.86 -1.71
N GLY A 482 13.11 -2.90 -2.19
CA GLY A 482 13.94 -1.70 -2.29
C GLY A 482 14.45 -1.22 -0.92
N PRO A 483 15.40 -0.26 -0.90
CA PRO A 483 16.21 0.05 0.28
C PRO A 483 15.40 0.58 1.47
N SER A 484 14.43 1.46 1.23
CA SER A 484 13.63 2.09 2.30
C SER A 484 12.74 1.05 3.03
N LYS A 485 11.92 0.31 2.29
CA LYS A 485 11.02 -0.70 2.87
C LYS A 485 11.78 -1.92 3.40
N PHE A 486 12.94 -2.24 2.82
CA PHE A 486 13.85 -3.25 3.39
C PHE A 486 14.42 -2.82 4.74
N GLN A 487 14.73 -1.53 4.95
CA GLN A 487 15.18 -1.07 6.26
C GLN A 487 14.10 -1.29 7.33
N THR A 488 12.85 -0.93 7.05
CA THR A 488 11.72 -1.22 7.96
C THR A 488 11.58 -2.71 8.24
N PHE A 489 11.71 -3.54 7.21
CA PHE A 489 11.69 -4.99 7.36
C PHE A 489 12.84 -5.50 8.24
N TRP A 490 14.04 -4.97 8.01
CA TRP A 490 15.22 -5.30 8.77
C TRP A 490 15.08 -4.92 10.24
N ASP A 491 14.50 -3.77 10.55
CA ASP A 491 14.31 -3.28 11.92
C ASP A 491 13.36 -4.18 12.71
N ILE A 492 12.31 -4.70 12.08
CA ILE A 492 11.35 -5.65 12.69
C ILE A 492 11.96 -7.05 12.87
N CYS A 493 12.97 -7.42 12.08
CA CYS A 493 13.61 -8.72 12.19
C CYS A 493 14.35 -8.87 13.53
N GLY A 494 14.09 -9.98 14.21
CA GLY A 494 14.87 -10.42 15.36
C GLY A 494 16.26 -10.89 14.94
N LYS A 495 17.30 -10.49 15.70
CA LYS A 495 18.71 -10.77 15.38
C LYS A 495 19.40 -11.36 16.62
N THR A 496 19.81 -12.62 16.56
CA THR A 496 20.43 -13.31 17.70
C THR A 496 21.92 -13.59 17.44
N GLY A 497 22.75 -13.49 18.49
CA GLY A 497 24.19 -13.76 18.45
C GLY A 497 24.57 -15.21 18.10
N GLY A 498 25.74 -15.39 17.47
CA GLY A 498 26.21 -16.64 16.87
C GLY A 498 26.62 -17.75 17.84
N GLY A 499 25.71 -18.70 18.08
CA GLY A 499 25.98 -19.92 18.87
C GLY A 499 25.51 -21.24 18.26
N GLY A 500 25.03 -21.27 17.00
CA GLY A 500 24.47 -22.48 16.38
C GLY A 500 23.15 -22.94 17.01
N LEU A 501 22.55 -24.01 16.48
CA LEU A 501 21.38 -24.66 17.09
C LEU A 501 21.87 -25.49 18.28
N ARG A 502 21.52 -25.13 19.51
CA ARG A 502 21.96 -25.86 20.69
C ARG A 502 20.92 -26.88 21.16
N PRO A 503 21.23 -28.19 21.18
CA PRO A 503 20.31 -29.21 21.62
C PRO A 503 20.26 -29.30 23.16
N LEU A 504 19.05 -29.30 23.73
CA LEU A 504 18.78 -29.54 25.15
C LEU A 504 17.96 -30.81 25.29
N ASP A 505 18.23 -31.59 26.33
CA ASP A 505 17.43 -32.76 26.69
C ASP A 505 16.14 -32.30 27.38
N ALA A 506 14.99 -32.73 26.86
CA ALA A 506 13.69 -32.33 27.35
C ALA A 506 13.38 -32.83 28.77
N ARG A 507 13.97 -33.96 29.19
CA ARG A 507 13.73 -34.62 30.48
C ARG A 507 14.67 -34.10 31.57
N THR A 508 15.95 -33.89 31.25
CA THR A 508 16.95 -33.44 32.23
C THR A 508 17.15 -31.93 32.23
N GLY A 509 16.87 -31.25 31.11
CA GLY A 509 17.12 -29.83 30.93
C GLY A 509 18.59 -29.46 30.69
N GLU A 510 19.46 -30.45 30.52
CA GLU A 510 20.89 -30.32 30.27
C GLU A 510 21.20 -30.14 28.78
N ASP A 511 22.38 -29.56 28.49
CA ASP A 511 22.91 -29.46 27.13
C ASP A 511 23.36 -30.84 26.66
N ILE A 512 22.87 -31.28 25.50
CA ILE A 512 23.23 -32.58 24.92
C ILE A 512 24.66 -32.53 24.33
N GLY A 513 25.25 -31.33 24.20
CA GLY A 513 26.55 -31.10 23.56
C GLY A 513 26.46 -31.25 22.04
N ASP A 514 27.58 -30.97 21.35
CA ASP A 514 27.71 -31.37 19.96
C ASP A 514 27.70 -32.90 19.86
N PRO A 515 27.06 -33.51 18.83
CA PRO A 515 27.17 -34.95 18.62
C PRO A 515 28.66 -35.34 18.57
N PRO A 516 29.05 -36.52 19.10
CA PRO A 516 30.43 -36.97 19.05
C PRO A 516 30.97 -36.83 17.63
N LYS A 517 32.15 -36.22 17.47
CA LYS A 517 32.90 -36.37 16.22
C LYS A 517 33.21 -37.86 16.12
N ASP A 518 32.53 -38.58 15.23
CA ASP A 518 32.80 -40.00 15.00
C ASP A 518 34.30 -40.19 14.79
N GLY A 519 34.93 -40.86 15.76
CA GLY A 519 36.34 -41.18 15.74
C GLY A 519 36.67 -42.16 14.62
N ASP A 520 37.80 -41.92 13.96
CA ASP A 520 38.66 -42.89 13.26
C ASP A 520 37.97 -44.09 12.57
N LYS A 521 37.05 -43.82 11.65
CA LYS A 521 36.78 -44.74 10.53
C LYS A 521 37.02 -44.01 9.20
N PRO A 522 37.85 -44.54 8.28
CA PRO A 522 38.02 -43.95 6.96
C PRO A 522 36.67 -43.98 6.23
N ARG A 523 36.16 -42.82 5.83
CA ARG A 523 34.98 -42.75 4.96
C ARG A 523 35.38 -43.18 3.54
N PRO A 524 34.55 -43.94 2.82
CA PRO A 524 34.73 -44.16 1.39
C PRO A 524 34.74 -42.82 0.64
N VAL A 525 35.59 -42.71 -0.37
CA VAL A 525 36.03 -41.45 -1.02
C VAL A 525 34.94 -40.71 -1.83
N ASP A 526 33.69 -41.16 -1.82
CA ASP A 526 32.63 -40.61 -2.67
C ASP A 526 31.55 -39.78 -1.94
N GLN A 527 31.79 -39.35 -0.69
CA GLN A 527 30.83 -38.55 0.12
C GLN A 527 31.39 -37.20 0.61
N GLU A 528 32.08 -36.44 -0.23
CA GLU A 528 32.68 -35.15 0.16
C GLU A 528 31.71 -33.95 0.23
N GLN A 529 30.39 -34.14 0.12
CA GLN A 529 29.40 -33.05 0.24
C GLN A 529 28.37 -33.20 1.38
N GLN A 530 28.49 -34.19 2.26
CA GLN A 530 27.58 -34.33 3.41
C GLN A 530 28.33 -34.12 4.72
N GLY A 531 28.18 -32.92 5.30
CA GLY A 531 28.66 -32.63 6.66
C GLY A 531 29.30 -31.26 6.89
N LYS A 532 28.85 -30.20 6.23
CA LYS A 532 29.10 -28.85 6.79
C LYS A 532 28.12 -28.63 7.96
N PRO A 533 28.59 -28.23 9.15
CA PRO A 533 27.69 -27.87 10.25
C PRO A 533 26.73 -26.79 9.77
N MET A 534 25.44 -26.92 10.15
CA MET A 534 24.38 -26.01 9.72
C MET A 534 24.70 -24.58 10.16
N GLN A 535 25.20 -23.77 9.22
CA GLN A 535 25.51 -22.37 9.47
C GLN A 535 24.18 -21.60 9.53
N LEU A 536 23.69 -21.38 10.75
CA LEU A 536 22.45 -20.64 10.98
C LEU A 536 22.58 -19.12 10.77
N GLY A 537 23.81 -18.61 10.80
CA GLY A 537 24.08 -17.19 10.60
C GLY A 537 23.75 -16.78 9.18
N SER A 538 23.05 -15.67 9.01
CA SER A 538 22.76 -15.05 7.72
C SER A 538 23.61 -13.80 7.53
N ARG A 539 23.07 -12.60 7.76
CA ARG A 539 23.78 -11.34 7.52
C ARG A 539 24.44 -10.83 8.81
N GLY A 540 25.70 -10.39 8.72
CA GLY A 540 26.45 -9.87 9.87
C GLY A 540 26.78 -10.90 10.95
N GLY A 541 26.81 -12.20 10.61
CA GLY A 541 27.07 -13.29 11.56
C GLY A 541 25.93 -13.54 12.56
N LYS A 542 24.76 -12.92 12.37
CA LYS A 542 23.57 -13.07 13.21
C LYS A 542 22.60 -14.10 12.63
N VAL A 543 21.82 -14.75 13.49
CA VAL A 543 20.65 -15.51 13.06
C VAL A 543 19.48 -14.54 12.94
N VAL A 544 18.98 -14.31 11.73
CA VAL A 544 17.90 -13.36 11.46
C VAL A 544 16.58 -14.11 11.31
N GLY A 545 15.54 -13.63 11.99
CA GLY A 545 14.20 -14.19 11.83
C GLY A 545 13.07 -13.26 12.24
N ILE A 546 11.91 -13.45 11.64
CA ILE A 546 10.74 -12.57 11.78
C ILE A 546 9.49 -13.42 12.06
N ALA A 547 8.51 -12.87 12.76
CA ALA A 547 7.20 -13.52 12.85
C ALA A 547 6.54 -13.51 11.46
N ARG A 548 5.94 -14.63 11.05
CA ARG A 548 5.30 -14.72 9.72
C ARG A 548 4.20 -13.68 9.54
N GLY A 549 3.42 -13.44 10.60
CA GLY A 549 2.38 -12.40 10.60
C GLY A 549 2.95 -11.01 10.28
N ASP A 550 4.04 -10.62 10.94
CA ASP A 550 4.67 -9.31 10.72
C ASP A 550 5.27 -9.19 9.31
N MET A 551 5.91 -10.25 8.83
CA MET A 551 6.43 -10.31 7.46
C MET A 551 5.31 -10.14 6.42
N ARG A 552 4.18 -10.84 6.57
CA ARG A 552 3.03 -10.68 5.68
C ARG A 552 2.41 -9.29 5.77
N LYS A 553 2.23 -8.73 6.97
CA LYS A 553 1.72 -7.37 7.16
C LYS A 553 2.59 -6.34 6.44
N LEU A 554 3.91 -6.45 6.56
CA LEU A 554 4.83 -5.55 5.87
C LEU A 554 4.76 -5.70 4.35
N PHE A 555 4.69 -6.92 3.83
CA PHE A 555 4.57 -7.16 2.39
C PHE A 555 3.17 -6.81 1.85
N TYR A 556 2.16 -6.76 2.71
CA TYR A 556 0.82 -6.30 2.36
C TYR A 556 0.72 -4.77 2.28
N SER A 557 1.55 -4.05 3.05
CA SER A 557 1.55 -2.59 3.07
C SER A 557 1.76 -1.97 1.69
N GLY A 558 0.81 -1.16 1.23
CA GLY A 558 0.74 -0.57 -0.11
C GLY A 558 0.09 -1.47 -1.18
N CYS A 559 -0.11 -2.75 -0.89
CA CYS A 559 -0.81 -3.69 -1.78
C CYS A 559 -2.31 -3.81 -1.47
N GLU A 560 -2.82 -3.15 -0.42
CA GLU A 560 -4.20 -3.28 0.07
C GLU A 560 -5.26 -3.12 -1.03
N PRO A 561 -5.17 -2.11 -1.91
CA PRO A 561 -6.17 -1.90 -2.98
C PRO A 561 -6.16 -2.99 -4.05
N TYR A 562 -5.11 -3.81 -4.11
CA TYR A 562 -4.89 -4.83 -5.13
C TYR A 562 -5.22 -6.25 -4.64
N VAL A 563 -5.56 -6.42 -3.36
CA VAL A 563 -5.97 -7.71 -2.81
C VAL A 563 -7.51 -7.81 -2.82
N ARG A 564 -8.02 -8.96 -3.24
CA ARG A 564 -9.43 -9.33 -3.23
C ARG A 564 -9.58 -10.56 -2.32
N TRP A 565 -10.05 -10.32 -1.10
CA TRP A 565 -10.29 -11.34 -0.07
C TRP A 565 -11.55 -12.15 -0.36
N SER A 566 -11.70 -13.31 0.26
CA SER A 566 -12.80 -14.26 0.03
C SER A 566 -12.94 -14.76 -1.42
N HIS A 567 -11.88 -14.67 -2.22
CA HIS A 567 -11.83 -15.14 -3.61
C HIS A 567 -10.95 -16.38 -3.70
N ASN A 568 -11.56 -17.55 -3.54
CA ASN A 568 -10.87 -18.83 -3.60
C ASN A 568 -10.70 -19.29 -5.06
N VAL A 569 -9.53 -19.09 -5.65
CA VAL A 569 -9.23 -19.59 -6.99
C VAL A 569 -9.10 -21.12 -6.96
N THR A 570 -9.69 -21.77 -7.97
CA THR A 570 -9.71 -23.23 -8.08
C THR A 570 -9.26 -23.75 -9.44
N GLY A 571 -8.97 -22.85 -10.37
CA GLY A 571 -8.44 -23.16 -11.69
C GLY A 571 -8.27 -21.89 -12.53
N TYR A 572 -8.00 -22.08 -13.81
CA TYR A 572 -7.91 -21.00 -14.79
C TYR A 572 -8.48 -21.40 -16.15
N GLU A 573 -8.82 -20.39 -16.93
CA GLU A 573 -9.20 -20.54 -18.33
C GLU A 573 -8.38 -19.58 -19.19
N LEU A 574 -7.72 -20.12 -20.21
CA LEU A 574 -7.01 -19.32 -21.21
C LEU A 574 -8.00 -18.67 -22.16
N THR A 575 -7.65 -17.48 -22.62
CA THR A 575 -8.34 -16.82 -23.73
C THR A 575 -7.37 -16.71 -24.90
N ALA A 576 -7.85 -16.20 -26.04
CA ALA A 576 -6.98 -15.88 -27.17
C ALA A 576 -5.88 -14.84 -26.84
N SER A 577 -5.99 -14.09 -25.74
CA SER A 577 -5.10 -12.96 -25.46
C SER A 577 -4.72 -12.77 -23.98
N GLY A 578 -5.03 -13.74 -23.12
CA GLY A 578 -4.92 -13.61 -21.67
C GLY A 578 -5.39 -14.85 -20.91
N VAL A 579 -5.74 -14.66 -19.64
CA VAL A 579 -6.19 -15.73 -18.74
C VAL A 579 -7.18 -15.19 -17.71
N HIS A 580 -8.21 -15.99 -17.40
CA HIS A 580 -9.10 -15.77 -16.26
C HIS A 580 -8.74 -16.73 -15.13
N ALA A 581 -8.74 -16.24 -13.90
CA ALA A 581 -8.83 -17.10 -12.72
C ALA A 581 -10.28 -17.55 -12.53
N VAL A 582 -10.47 -18.84 -12.20
CA VAL A 582 -11.79 -19.43 -11.92
C VAL A 582 -11.95 -19.60 -10.41
N PHE A 583 -13.00 -19.04 -9.84
CA PHE A 583 -13.26 -19.09 -8.39
C PHE A 583 -14.10 -20.32 -8.00
N ALA A 584 -14.09 -20.65 -6.72
CA ALA A 584 -14.78 -21.82 -6.16
C ALA A 584 -16.31 -21.78 -6.32
N ASP A 585 -16.89 -20.59 -6.48
CA ASP A 585 -18.31 -20.38 -6.76
C ASP A 585 -18.66 -20.49 -8.26
N GLY A 586 -17.66 -20.75 -9.12
CA GLY A 586 -17.79 -20.86 -10.57
C GLY A 586 -17.68 -19.52 -11.32
N THR A 587 -17.61 -18.39 -10.62
CA THR A 587 -17.38 -17.08 -11.24
C THR A 587 -15.92 -16.93 -11.69
N LYS A 588 -15.65 -15.91 -12.51
CA LYS A 588 -14.33 -15.69 -13.13
C LYS A 588 -13.83 -14.28 -12.85
N SER A 589 -12.52 -14.13 -12.71
CA SER A 589 -11.87 -12.83 -12.56
C SER A 589 -12.02 -11.97 -13.82
N GLU A 590 -11.58 -10.71 -13.76
CA GLU A 590 -11.23 -9.99 -14.99
C GLU A 590 -10.11 -10.71 -15.75
N GLU A 591 -9.99 -10.43 -17.05
CA GLU A 591 -8.97 -11.05 -17.89
C GLU A 591 -7.58 -10.46 -17.61
N GLY A 592 -6.66 -11.30 -17.17
CA GLY A 592 -5.27 -10.93 -16.94
C GLY A 592 -4.36 -11.23 -18.13
N SER A 593 -3.16 -10.63 -18.12
CA SER A 593 -2.11 -10.96 -19.08
C SER A 593 -1.46 -12.31 -18.77
N MET A 594 -1.38 -12.66 -17.48
CA MET A 594 -0.86 -13.93 -16.97
C MET A 594 -1.42 -14.21 -15.57
N LEU A 595 -1.31 -15.46 -15.11
CA LEU A 595 -1.70 -15.93 -13.77
C LEU A 595 -0.50 -16.58 -13.08
N ILE A 596 -0.24 -16.19 -11.83
CA ILE A 596 0.83 -16.75 -11.00
C ILE A 596 0.21 -17.36 -9.74
N ALA A 597 0.37 -18.66 -9.55
CA ALA A 597 -0.21 -19.38 -8.41
C ALA A 597 0.74 -19.47 -7.22
N GLY A 598 0.42 -18.76 -6.13
CA GLY A 598 1.10 -18.75 -4.84
C GLY A 598 0.18 -19.17 -3.68
N GLU A 599 -0.77 -20.07 -3.95
CA GLU A 599 -1.79 -20.57 -3.01
C GLU A 599 -1.21 -21.53 -1.95
N GLY A 600 -0.02 -22.08 -2.22
CA GLY A 600 0.68 -23.02 -1.37
C GLY A 600 0.31 -24.48 -1.64
N VAL A 601 0.48 -25.32 -0.62
CA VAL A 601 0.47 -26.80 -0.68
C VAL A 601 -0.69 -27.42 -1.47
N HIS A 602 -1.87 -26.80 -1.44
CA HIS A 602 -3.10 -27.33 -2.07
C HIS A 602 -3.50 -26.57 -3.34
N SER A 603 -2.53 -25.96 -4.03
CA SER A 603 -2.81 -25.19 -5.24
C SER A 603 -3.46 -26.05 -6.33
N LYS A 604 -4.72 -25.72 -6.66
CA LYS A 604 -5.44 -26.38 -7.76
C LYS A 604 -4.91 -25.90 -9.11
N VAL A 605 -4.46 -24.65 -9.20
CA VAL A 605 -3.81 -24.11 -10.40
C VAL A 605 -2.51 -24.85 -10.69
N ALA A 606 -1.68 -25.16 -9.67
CA ALA A 606 -0.47 -25.94 -9.85
C ALA A 606 -0.77 -27.36 -10.38
N LYS A 607 -1.82 -27.99 -9.86
CA LYS A 607 -2.28 -29.30 -10.36
C LYS A 607 -2.74 -29.21 -11.82
N GLN A 608 -3.46 -28.16 -12.19
CA GLN A 608 -3.95 -27.94 -13.56
C GLN A 608 -2.79 -27.70 -14.54
N VAL A 609 -1.92 -26.71 -14.27
CA VAL A 609 -0.84 -26.32 -15.20
C VAL A 609 0.21 -27.42 -15.40
N SER A 610 0.46 -28.22 -14.35
CA SER A 610 1.43 -29.32 -14.42
C SER A 610 0.83 -30.65 -14.88
N ASN A 611 -0.46 -30.70 -15.21
CA ASN A 611 -1.21 -31.93 -15.47
C ASN A 611 -0.99 -33.00 -14.37
N GLY A 612 -1.07 -32.58 -13.11
CA GLY A 612 -0.92 -33.45 -11.93
C GLY A 612 0.50 -33.95 -11.65
N LYS A 613 1.52 -33.42 -12.34
CA LYS A 613 2.94 -33.76 -12.07
C LYS A 613 3.44 -33.14 -10.76
N LEU A 614 3.02 -31.92 -10.44
CA LEU A 614 3.29 -31.34 -9.12
C LEU A 614 2.47 -32.05 -8.07
N LYS A 615 3.15 -32.73 -7.15
CA LYS A 615 2.56 -33.51 -6.06
C LYS A 615 3.12 -33.04 -4.73
N THR A 616 2.27 -33.06 -3.71
CA THR A 616 2.66 -32.87 -2.33
C THR A 616 2.26 -34.10 -1.54
N TYR A 617 3.21 -34.65 -0.80
CA TYR A 617 3.06 -35.89 -0.03
C TYR A 617 2.88 -35.57 1.44
N ASP A 618 1.96 -36.31 2.09
CA ASP A 618 1.90 -36.34 3.55
C ASP A 618 3.05 -37.20 4.08
N THR A 619 3.89 -36.63 4.95
CA THR A 619 5.01 -37.36 5.54
C THR A 619 4.62 -38.22 6.75
N GLY A 620 3.38 -38.09 7.23
CA GLY A 620 2.93 -38.64 8.51
C GLY A 620 3.43 -37.86 9.74
N ALA A 621 4.49 -37.06 9.59
CA ALA A 621 4.97 -36.18 10.64
C ALA A 621 4.03 -34.98 10.82
N ARG A 622 3.98 -34.46 12.04
CA ARG A 622 3.03 -33.44 12.46
C ARG A 622 3.74 -32.41 13.33
N GLY A 623 3.18 -31.21 13.42
CA GLY A 623 3.74 -30.16 14.25
C GLY A 623 2.69 -29.25 14.87
N ILE A 624 3.13 -28.48 15.86
CA ILE A 624 2.33 -27.47 16.56
C ILE A 624 3.18 -26.21 16.69
N HIS A 625 2.62 -25.07 16.32
CA HIS A 625 3.18 -23.77 16.63
C HIS A 625 2.53 -23.21 17.88
N GLY A 626 3.33 -22.55 18.70
CA GLY A 626 2.85 -21.82 19.87
C GLY A 626 3.67 -20.57 20.13
N GLN A 627 3.12 -19.69 20.94
CA GLN A 627 3.77 -18.49 21.44
C GLN A 627 3.52 -18.35 22.93
N ALA A 628 4.47 -17.77 23.65
CA ALA A 628 4.31 -17.38 25.05
C ALA A 628 4.99 -16.02 25.30
N PRO A 629 4.64 -15.31 26.38
CA PRO A 629 5.35 -14.10 26.78
C PRO A 629 6.85 -14.35 26.91
N THR A 630 7.68 -13.39 26.53
CA THR A 630 9.15 -13.53 26.58
C THR A 630 9.68 -14.01 27.93
N THR A 631 9.02 -13.61 29.03
CA THR A 631 9.35 -14.03 30.39
C THR A 631 9.29 -15.55 30.60
N ALA A 632 8.50 -16.28 29.81
CA ALA A 632 8.46 -17.74 29.82
C ALA A 632 9.78 -18.37 29.34
N PHE A 633 10.55 -17.65 28.53
CA PHE A 633 11.79 -18.15 27.91
C PHE A 633 13.04 -17.84 28.73
N LYS A 634 12.92 -17.13 29.86
CA LYS A 634 14.05 -16.78 30.76
C LYS A 634 14.89 -17.98 31.16
N GLY A 635 14.23 -19.12 31.37
CA GLY A 635 14.91 -20.37 31.68
C GLY A 635 15.92 -20.79 30.62
N LEU A 636 15.70 -20.50 29.34
CA LEU A 636 16.58 -20.93 28.24
C LEU A 636 17.84 -20.05 28.10
N GLY A 637 17.74 -18.76 28.38
CA GLY A 637 18.78 -17.78 28.04
C GLY A 637 18.84 -17.48 26.54
N GLU A 638 19.70 -16.55 26.14
CA GLU A 638 19.87 -16.15 24.72
C GLU A 638 20.32 -17.34 23.87
N GLY A 639 19.69 -17.50 22.69
CA GLY A 639 20.17 -18.43 21.69
C GLY A 639 19.07 -19.04 20.84
N VAL A 640 19.48 -19.92 19.92
CA VAL A 640 18.59 -20.77 19.14
C VAL A 640 18.64 -22.18 19.75
N TRP A 641 17.52 -22.59 20.32
CA TRP A 641 17.43 -23.81 21.13
C TRP A 641 16.62 -24.86 20.41
N ARG A 642 17.08 -26.12 20.47
CA ARG A 642 16.29 -27.30 20.14
C ARG A 642 16.12 -28.13 21.40
N VAL A 643 14.91 -28.29 21.89
CA VAL A 643 14.65 -29.17 23.05
C VAL A 643 14.10 -30.50 22.53
N VAL A 644 14.76 -31.61 22.84
CA VAL A 644 14.49 -32.93 22.25
C VAL A 644 14.05 -33.92 23.33
N ASP A 645 12.95 -34.61 23.07
CA ASP A 645 12.48 -35.76 23.83
C ASP A 645 12.49 -36.99 22.92
N ASP A 646 13.45 -37.89 23.13
CA ASP A 646 13.54 -39.18 22.45
C ASP A 646 13.36 -40.39 23.38
N THR A 647 12.85 -40.15 24.58
CA THR A 647 12.57 -41.19 25.58
C THR A 647 11.23 -41.89 25.37
N ARG A 648 10.39 -41.35 24.48
CA ARG A 648 9.02 -41.82 24.25
C ARG A 648 9.00 -43.07 23.37
N PRO A 649 8.15 -44.08 23.68
CA PRO A 649 8.02 -45.28 22.86
C PRO A 649 7.39 -45.02 21.49
N GLU A 650 6.57 -43.97 21.35
CA GLU A 650 5.92 -43.63 20.08
C GLU A 650 6.86 -42.94 19.07
N GLY A 651 8.03 -42.48 19.51
CA GLY A 651 9.01 -41.76 18.69
C GLY A 651 9.35 -40.37 19.22
N LYS A 652 10.23 -39.68 18.51
CA LYS A 652 10.84 -38.41 18.94
C LYS A 652 9.89 -37.23 18.76
N VAL A 653 9.91 -36.30 19.71
CA VAL A 653 9.30 -34.96 19.60
C VAL A 653 10.32 -33.91 20.03
N PHE A 654 10.32 -32.77 19.36
CA PHE A 654 11.19 -31.66 19.72
C PHE A 654 10.50 -30.32 19.52
N ILE A 655 11.01 -29.28 20.19
CA ILE A 655 10.71 -27.89 19.84
C ILE A 655 11.97 -27.19 19.33
N ILE A 656 11.79 -26.22 18.43
CA ILE A 656 12.81 -25.22 18.09
C ILE A 656 12.28 -23.84 18.48
N THR A 657 13.13 -23.04 19.12
CA THR A 657 12.82 -21.65 19.46
C THR A 657 14.06 -20.76 19.38
N ASN A 658 13.85 -19.45 19.30
CA ASN A 658 14.89 -18.44 19.31
C ASN A 658 14.57 -17.40 20.38
N VAL A 659 15.51 -17.18 21.31
CA VAL A 659 15.38 -16.26 22.44
C VAL A 659 16.36 -15.10 22.23
N ARG A 660 15.81 -13.89 22.17
CA ARG A 660 16.57 -12.66 21.92
C ARG A 660 16.88 -11.95 23.24
N PRO A 661 18.11 -11.44 23.43
CA PRO A 661 18.53 -10.87 24.70
C PRO A 661 17.81 -9.56 25.01
N ASP A 662 17.65 -8.69 24.00
CA ASP A 662 17.11 -7.33 24.20
C ASP A 662 15.60 -7.29 24.52
N GLU A 663 14.91 -8.42 24.39
CA GLU A 663 13.45 -8.51 24.54
C GLU A 663 13.01 -9.54 25.59
N ILE A 664 13.94 -10.28 26.22
CA ILE A 664 13.60 -11.39 27.14
C ILE A 664 12.86 -10.93 28.41
N ASP A 665 12.99 -9.64 28.74
CA ASP A 665 12.36 -9.00 29.90
C ASP A 665 11.14 -8.14 29.52
N ASP A 666 10.75 -8.09 28.24
CA ASP A 666 9.60 -7.31 27.79
C ASP A 666 8.32 -8.18 27.75
N PRO A 667 7.42 -8.06 28.74
CA PRO A 667 6.19 -8.87 28.80
C PRO A 667 5.16 -8.50 27.72
N SER A 668 5.36 -7.40 26.98
CA SER A 668 4.49 -7.02 25.86
C SER A 668 4.81 -7.80 24.57
N VAL A 669 5.94 -8.51 24.54
CA VAL A 669 6.40 -9.29 23.40
C VAL A 669 6.18 -10.79 23.64
N ASN A 670 5.82 -11.51 22.58
CA ASN A 670 5.74 -12.96 22.59
C ASN A 670 6.88 -13.58 21.77
N PHE A 671 7.52 -14.63 22.30
CA PHE A 671 8.40 -15.50 21.53
C PHE A 671 7.66 -16.76 21.09
N GLY A 672 7.99 -17.22 19.89
CA GLY A 672 7.39 -18.41 19.30
C GLY A 672 8.27 -19.64 19.48
N TRP A 673 7.64 -20.80 19.54
CA TRP A 673 8.27 -22.10 19.42
C TRP A 673 7.54 -22.95 18.38
N THR A 674 8.28 -23.85 17.74
CA THR A 674 7.74 -24.80 16.77
C THR A 674 8.03 -26.20 17.25
N MET A 675 6.98 -26.93 17.59
CA MET A 675 7.02 -28.35 17.92
C MET A 675 6.89 -29.18 16.64
N ALA A 676 7.68 -30.24 16.55
CA ALA A 676 7.55 -31.23 15.50
C ALA A 676 7.78 -32.64 16.09
N GLY A 677 6.93 -33.58 15.68
CA GLY A 677 7.00 -34.97 16.11
C GLY A 677 7.14 -35.91 14.92
N GLN A 678 7.80 -37.04 15.15
CA GLN A 678 7.84 -38.15 14.20
C GLN A 678 6.43 -38.67 13.89
N PRO A 679 6.23 -39.37 12.76
CA PRO A 679 4.95 -39.99 12.45
C PRO A 679 4.41 -40.82 13.61
N GLY A 680 3.16 -40.57 14.00
CA GLY A 680 2.48 -41.27 15.09
C GLY A 680 2.65 -40.66 16.49
N VAL A 681 3.56 -39.69 16.68
CA VAL A 681 3.80 -39.07 18.00
C VAL A 681 2.72 -38.05 18.35
N ILE A 682 2.48 -37.08 17.46
CA ILE A 682 1.40 -36.09 17.65
C ILE A 682 0.13 -36.68 17.04
N LYS A 683 -0.85 -36.99 17.89
CA LYS A 683 -2.12 -37.61 17.50
C LYS A 683 -3.26 -36.58 17.58
N PRO A 684 -3.55 -35.85 16.49
CA PRO A 684 -4.65 -34.90 16.49
C PRO A 684 -6.00 -35.62 16.54
N PRO A 685 -7.05 -34.99 17.14
CA PRO A 685 -8.39 -35.59 17.23
C PRO A 685 -9.06 -35.77 15.87
N ASN A 686 -8.71 -34.92 14.90
CA ASN A 686 -9.02 -35.07 13.49
C ASN A 686 -7.77 -34.65 12.69
N ASP A 687 -7.48 -35.29 11.56
CA ASP A 687 -6.29 -34.96 10.76
C ASP A 687 -6.59 -33.78 9.83
N ASP A 688 -7.14 -32.69 10.39
CA ASP A 688 -7.53 -31.48 9.67
C ASP A 688 -6.52 -30.34 9.96
N TYR A 689 -6.24 -29.54 8.94
CA TYR A 689 -5.36 -28.37 8.97
C TYR A 689 -5.97 -27.18 9.74
N ALA A 690 -7.20 -27.31 10.23
CA ALA A 690 -7.94 -26.26 10.93
C ALA A 690 -7.84 -26.31 12.46
N ILE A 691 -7.11 -27.27 13.06
CA ILE A 691 -6.96 -27.31 14.52
C ILE A 691 -6.11 -26.12 14.99
N ILE A 692 -6.79 -25.16 15.60
CA ILE A 692 -6.19 -23.97 16.23
C ILE A 692 -6.70 -23.83 17.66
N GLY A 693 -6.06 -22.97 18.44
CA GLY A 693 -6.53 -22.60 19.76
C GLY A 693 -6.27 -23.69 20.80
N LYS A 694 -7.18 -23.75 21.79
CA LYS A 694 -7.09 -24.66 22.93
C LYS A 694 -6.82 -26.13 22.58
N PRO A 695 -7.47 -26.76 21.57
CA PRO A 695 -7.16 -28.15 21.22
C PRO A 695 -5.70 -28.38 20.80
N ALA A 696 -5.09 -27.46 20.04
CA ALA A 696 -3.66 -27.56 19.68
C ALA A 696 -2.78 -27.33 20.91
N ALA A 697 -3.12 -26.38 21.77
CA ALA A 697 -2.42 -26.12 23.02
C ALA A 697 -2.44 -27.34 23.96
N ASP A 698 -3.59 -27.99 24.12
CA ASP A 698 -3.77 -29.15 24.99
C ASP A 698 -2.91 -30.36 24.51
N ILE A 699 -2.78 -30.56 23.18
CA ILE A 699 -1.87 -31.59 22.62
C ILE A 699 -0.41 -31.27 22.98
N ALA A 700 0.02 -30.02 22.79
CA ALA A 700 1.39 -29.61 23.13
C ALA A 700 1.68 -29.77 24.63
N LYS A 701 0.74 -29.38 25.50
CA LYS A 701 0.82 -29.56 26.95
C LYS A 701 0.89 -31.05 27.33
N GLY A 702 0.07 -31.89 26.69
CA GLY A 702 0.07 -33.34 26.89
C GLY A 702 1.41 -33.99 26.55
N LEU A 703 2.00 -33.63 25.40
CA LEU A 703 3.29 -34.16 24.95
C LEU A 703 4.46 -33.77 25.87
N THR A 704 4.30 -32.68 26.61
CA THR A 704 5.36 -32.05 27.40
C THR A 704 5.17 -32.23 28.91
N GLN A 705 4.21 -33.06 29.36
CA GLN A 705 3.88 -33.27 30.79
C GLN A 705 5.06 -33.74 31.64
N GLU A 706 5.96 -34.56 31.08
CA GLU A 706 7.14 -35.08 31.79
C GLU A 706 8.42 -34.29 31.49
N TRP A 707 8.34 -33.21 30.72
CA TRP A 707 9.51 -32.37 30.44
C TRP A 707 9.98 -31.64 31.70
N HIS A 708 11.29 -31.40 31.79
CA HIS A 708 11.95 -30.74 32.90
C HIS A 708 11.25 -29.40 33.25
N PRO A 709 11.11 -29.04 34.56
CA PRO A 709 10.45 -27.82 35.00
C PRO A 709 10.90 -26.53 34.28
N ARG A 710 12.17 -26.48 33.85
CA ARG A 710 12.76 -25.37 33.08
C ARG A 710 11.99 -25.02 31.80
N PHE A 711 11.31 -25.98 31.18
CA PHE A 711 10.58 -25.76 29.92
C PHE A 711 9.08 -25.55 30.10
N LYS A 712 8.53 -25.84 31.29
CA LYS A 712 7.08 -25.74 31.57
C LYS A 712 6.49 -24.37 31.26
N PRO A 713 7.15 -23.24 31.59
CA PRO A 713 6.57 -21.92 31.31
C PRO A 713 6.26 -21.69 29.83
N LEU A 714 6.99 -22.31 28.89
CA LEU A 714 6.74 -22.18 27.45
C LEU A 714 5.35 -22.68 27.04
N PHE A 715 4.81 -23.65 27.78
CA PHE A 715 3.52 -24.29 27.52
C PHE A 715 2.45 -23.80 28.50
N ASP A 716 2.79 -23.64 29.78
CA ASP A 716 1.84 -23.19 30.80
C ASP A 716 1.37 -21.75 30.56
N HIS A 717 2.26 -20.89 30.08
CA HIS A 717 1.97 -19.47 29.81
C HIS A 717 1.73 -19.19 28.32
N MET A 718 1.55 -20.23 27.49
CA MET A 718 1.34 -20.02 26.06
C MET A 718 0.01 -19.29 25.78
N ALA A 719 0.00 -18.47 24.74
CA ALA A 719 -1.23 -17.90 24.19
C ALA A 719 -2.04 -19.02 23.52
N GLU A 720 -2.92 -19.68 24.29
CA GLU A 720 -3.66 -20.86 23.80
C GLU A 720 -4.44 -20.57 22.52
N SER A 721 -5.01 -19.37 22.38
CA SER A 721 -5.77 -18.96 21.19
C SER A 721 -4.94 -18.93 19.90
N GLU A 722 -3.62 -18.79 20.01
CA GLU A 722 -2.68 -18.68 18.89
C GLU A 722 -1.96 -20.00 18.57
N ALA A 723 -2.27 -21.07 19.30
CA ALA A 723 -1.71 -22.39 19.01
C ALA A 723 -2.27 -22.92 17.68
N ALA A 724 -1.42 -23.50 16.85
CA ALA A 724 -1.84 -24.01 15.55
C ALA A 724 -1.17 -25.33 15.21
N PHE A 725 -1.98 -26.34 14.90
CA PHE A 725 -1.52 -27.61 14.35
C PHE A 725 -1.22 -27.47 12.86
N TRP A 726 -0.27 -28.26 12.36
CA TRP A 726 -0.03 -28.38 10.94
C TRP A 726 0.53 -29.75 10.57
N LYS A 727 0.27 -30.17 9.33
CA LYS A 727 0.88 -31.37 8.76
C LYS A 727 2.20 -31.01 8.10
N ILE A 728 3.21 -31.83 8.35
CA ILE A 728 4.49 -31.70 7.67
C ILE A 728 4.36 -32.42 6.34
N THR A 729 4.43 -31.64 5.25
CA THR A 729 4.36 -32.17 3.89
C THR A 729 5.68 -32.00 3.16
N CYS A 730 5.82 -32.67 2.04
CA CYS A 730 6.98 -32.55 1.18
C CYS A 730 6.56 -32.74 -0.28
N SER A 731 7.05 -31.91 -1.18
CA SER A 731 6.98 -32.15 -2.62
C SER A 731 7.83 -33.36 -3.01
N THR A 732 7.76 -33.76 -4.27
CA THR A 732 8.50 -34.89 -4.83
C THR A 732 9.97 -34.89 -4.38
N PRO A 733 10.43 -35.93 -3.64
CA PRO A 733 11.76 -35.99 -3.08
C PRO A 733 12.93 -35.82 -4.05
N SER A 734 12.75 -36.20 -5.32
CA SER A 734 13.76 -36.08 -6.36
C SER A 734 13.97 -34.63 -6.84
N GLY A 735 13.01 -33.74 -6.56
CA GLY A 735 13.02 -32.34 -6.98
C GLY A 735 11.71 -31.93 -7.65
N VAL A 736 11.69 -30.70 -8.16
CA VAL A 736 10.55 -30.15 -8.90
C VAL A 736 10.53 -30.81 -10.30
N PRO A 737 9.47 -31.56 -10.66
CA PRO A 737 9.40 -32.24 -11.95
C PRO A 737 9.25 -31.25 -13.11
N GLU A 738 9.55 -31.69 -14.34
CA GLU A 738 9.27 -30.94 -15.56
C GLU A 738 7.84 -31.16 -16.06
N TRP A 739 7.17 -30.10 -16.47
CA TRP A 739 5.87 -30.12 -17.17
C TRP A 739 5.96 -29.32 -18.47
N GLU A 740 4.99 -29.53 -19.36
CA GLU A 740 4.83 -28.72 -20.56
C GLU A 740 4.48 -27.29 -20.15
N ASN A 741 5.32 -26.33 -20.51
CA ASN A 741 5.17 -24.95 -20.08
C ASN A 741 3.89 -24.32 -20.65
N GLU A 742 3.18 -23.57 -19.81
CA GLU A 742 2.11 -22.67 -20.23
C GLU A 742 2.65 -21.24 -20.19
N ASP A 743 2.58 -20.54 -21.32
CA ASP A 743 3.21 -19.22 -21.48
C ASP A 743 2.59 -18.18 -20.55
N ARG A 744 1.29 -18.29 -20.25
CA ARG A 744 0.55 -17.33 -19.43
C ARG A 744 0.32 -17.77 -17.98
N VAL A 745 0.72 -18.97 -17.58
CA VAL A 745 0.42 -19.50 -16.25
C VAL A 745 1.66 -20.15 -15.64
N THR A 746 2.01 -19.75 -14.43
CA THR A 746 3.11 -20.39 -13.68
C THR A 746 2.83 -20.43 -12.19
N VAL A 747 3.76 -21.00 -11.42
CA VAL A 747 3.62 -21.34 -10.00
C VAL A 747 4.83 -20.85 -9.20
N MET A 748 4.62 -20.54 -7.92
CA MET A 748 5.70 -20.17 -7.00
C MET A 748 5.43 -20.62 -5.56
N GLY A 749 6.48 -20.67 -4.76
CA GLY A 749 6.45 -21.05 -3.36
C GLY A 749 6.00 -22.50 -3.17
N ASP A 750 5.28 -22.73 -2.06
CA ASP A 750 4.82 -24.07 -1.69
C ASP A 750 3.85 -24.70 -2.71
N SER A 751 3.35 -23.93 -3.69
CA SER A 751 2.56 -24.46 -4.81
C SER A 751 3.38 -25.39 -5.72
N CYS A 752 4.71 -25.27 -5.75
CA CYS A 752 5.58 -26.09 -6.59
C CYS A 752 6.70 -26.81 -5.83
N HIS A 753 7.13 -26.31 -4.66
CA HIS A 753 8.24 -26.90 -3.89
C HIS A 753 8.03 -26.85 -2.38
N SER A 754 6.83 -27.21 -1.91
CA SER A 754 6.58 -27.45 -0.49
C SER A 754 7.64 -28.39 0.10
N MET A 755 8.13 -28.07 1.29
CA MET A 755 9.20 -28.84 1.90
C MET A 755 9.06 -28.92 3.41
N THR A 756 9.65 -29.97 3.98
CA THR A 756 9.66 -30.17 5.42
C THR A 756 10.39 -29.01 6.14
N PRO A 757 10.11 -28.76 7.43
CA PRO A 757 10.81 -27.72 8.19
C PRO A 757 12.26 -28.10 8.52
N ALA A 758 12.72 -29.32 8.21
CA ALA A 758 14.00 -29.87 8.67
C ALA A 758 15.21 -29.00 8.28
N GLY A 759 15.17 -28.36 7.11
CA GLY A 759 16.22 -27.44 6.64
C GLY A 759 15.92 -25.95 6.84
N GLY A 760 14.68 -25.58 7.19
CA GLY A 760 14.26 -24.17 7.25
C GLY A 760 14.41 -23.42 5.91
N LEU A 761 14.27 -24.11 4.79
CA LEU A 761 14.55 -23.57 3.44
C LEU A 761 13.31 -23.02 2.74
N GLY A 762 12.10 -23.51 3.05
CA GLY A 762 10.88 -23.24 2.26
C GLY A 762 10.57 -21.76 2.06
N ALA A 763 10.49 -20.99 3.16
CA ALA A 763 10.23 -19.55 3.06
C ALA A 763 11.32 -18.80 2.28
N ASN A 764 12.59 -19.23 2.38
CA ASN A 764 13.71 -18.62 1.68
C ASN A 764 13.65 -18.91 0.17
N THR A 765 13.27 -20.13 -0.21
CA THR A 765 13.02 -20.50 -1.60
C THR A 765 11.82 -19.72 -2.16
N ALA A 766 10.72 -19.62 -1.41
CA ALA A 766 9.52 -18.90 -1.84
C ALA A 766 9.76 -17.39 -2.07
N VAL A 767 10.55 -16.72 -1.23
CA VAL A 767 10.90 -15.30 -1.47
C VAL A 767 11.89 -15.14 -2.63
N ARG A 768 12.74 -16.14 -2.88
CA ARG A 768 13.62 -16.17 -4.06
C ARG A 768 12.81 -16.28 -5.36
N ASP A 769 11.79 -17.13 -5.40
CA ASP A 769 10.86 -17.19 -6.55
C ASP A 769 10.24 -15.82 -6.82
N ALA A 770 9.68 -15.19 -5.79
CA ALA A 770 9.00 -13.90 -5.89
C ALA A 770 9.93 -12.79 -6.37
N ALA A 771 11.17 -12.76 -5.88
CA ALA A 771 12.19 -11.81 -6.32
C ALA A 771 12.62 -12.06 -7.77
N LEU A 772 12.80 -13.32 -8.18
CA LEU A 772 13.17 -13.68 -9.54
C LEU A 772 12.07 -13.31 -10.54
N LEU A 773 10.82 -13.74 -10.29
CA LEU A 773 9.66 -13.37 -11.10
C LEU A 773 9.47 -11.85 -11.12
N GLY A 774 9.53 -11.20 -9.95
CA GLY A 774 9.38 -9.76 -9.83
C GLY A 774 10.41 -9.00 -10.68
N LYS A 775 11.68 -9.43 -10.65
CA LYS A 775 12.74 -8.88 -11.50
C LYS A 775 12.44 -9.09 -12.98
N MET A 776 12.15 -10.32 -13.41
CA MET A 776 11.90 -10.65 -14.81
C MET A 776 10.71 -9.86 -15.38
N LEU A 777 9.63 -9.75 -14.62
CA LEU A 777 8.44 -8.98 -15.00
C LEU A 777 8.73 -7.48 -15.04
N THR A 778 9.51 -6.97 -14.09
CA THR A 778 9.93 -5.56 -14.07
C THR A 778 10.77 -5.21 -15.30
N GLU A 779 11.77 -6.03 -15.61
CA GLU A 779 12.64 -5.84 -16.79
C GLU A 779 11.88 -5.95 -18.10
N ALA A 780 10.84 -6.79 -18.16
CA ALA A 780 9.95 -6.92 -19.31
C ALA A 780 8.86 -5.85 -19.41
N GLY A 781 8.59 -5.09 -18.33
CA GLY A 781 7.48 -4.13 -18.26
C GLY A 781 6.10 -4.81 -18.18
N GLY A 782 6.03 -6.02 -17.63
CA GLY A 782 4.83 -6.85 -17.54
C GLY A 782 5.03 -8.25 -18.13
N PHE A 783 3.94 -8.87 -18.60
CA PHE A 783 3.96 -10.15 -19.29
C PHE A 783 4.78 -10.08 -20.59
N LYS A 784 5.56 -11.14 -20.86
CA LYS A 784 6.32 -11.36 -22.09
C LYS A 784 6.33 -12.86 -22.40
N GLU A 785 6.15 -13.21 -23.67
CA GLU A 785 6.24 -14.59 -24.15
C GLU A 785 7.62 -15.21 -23.82
N GLY A 786 7.61 -16.46 -23.38
CA GLY A 786 8.78 -17.22 -22.93
C GLY A 786 9.25 -16.90 -21.51
N LEU A 787 8.65 -15.93 -20.82
CA LEU A 787 9.04 -15.54 -19.45
C LEU A 787 8.80 -16.68 -18.46
N THR A 788 7.66 -17.37 -18.54
CA THR A 788 7.33 -18.47 -17.63
C THR A 788 8.29 -19.64 -17.85
N ALA A 789 8.62 -19.98 -19.09
CA ALA A 789 9.57 -21.04 -19.41
C ALA A 789 10.96 -20.78 -18.81
N GLU A 790 11.48 -19.55 -18.96
CA GLU A 790 12.78 -19.16 -18.42
C GLU A 790 12.78 -19.14 -16.88
N TYR A 791 11.71 -18.61 -16.28
CA TYR A 791 11.55 -18.63 -14.83
C TYR A 791 11.51 -20.06 -14.29
N GLU A 792 10.69 -20.93 -14.88
CA GLU A 792 10.52 -22.31 -14.44
C GLU A 792 11.82 -23.11 -14.55
N LYS A 793 12.62 -22.87 -15.59
CA LYS A 793 13.94 -23.48 -15.74
C LYS A 793 14.85 -23.12 -14.56
N GLN A 794 14.99 -21.83 -14.25
CA GLN A 794 15.81 -21.38 -13.13
C GLN A 794 15.26 -21.85 -11.78
N MET A 795 13.94 -21.79 -11.59
CA MET A 795 13.26 -22.23 -10.37
C MET A 795 13.51 -23.71 -10.09
N ARG A 796 13.39 -24.57 -11.11
CA ARG A 796 13.63 -26.01 -10.96
C ARG A 796 15.04 -26.32 -10.44
N GLU A 797 16.07 -25.56 -10.83
CA GLU A 797 17.44 -25.80 -10.37
C GLU A 797 17.57 -25.64 -8.86
N TYR A 798 17.28 -24.43 -8.34
CA TYR A 798 17.49 -24.15 -6.92
C TYR A 798 16.41 -24.77 -6.02
N ALA A 799 15.16 -24.87 -6.48
CA ALA A 799 14.09 -25.44 -5.68
C ALA A 799 14.24 -26.95 -5.52
N SER A 800 14.68 -27.65 -6.57
CA SER A 800 14.93 -29.10 -6.48
C SER A 800 16.07 -29.43 -5.52
N GLU A 801 17.12 -28.61 -5.51
CA GLU A 801 18.20 -28.74 -4.53
C GLU A 801 17.69 -28.52 -3.11
N ALA A 802 16.89 -27.48 -2.87
CA ALA A 802 16.31 -27.20 -1.57
C ALA A 802 15.39 -28.33 -1.07
N VAL A 803 14.55 -28.89 -1.95
CA VAL A 803 13.67 -30.04 -1.63
C VAL A 803 14.50 -31.26 -1.25
N ARG A 804 15.52 -31.63 -2.06
CA ARG A 804 16.40 -32.77 -1.77
C ARG A 804 17.13 -32.62 -0.43
N ASN A 805 17.67 -31.43 -0.16
CA ASN A 805 18.38 -31.14 1.08
C ASN A 805 17.45 -31.21 2.29
N SER A 806 16.28 -30.58 2.21
CA SER A 806 15.28 -30.61 3.28
C SER A 806 14.79 -32.03 3.56
N TYR A 807 14.49 -32.80 2.51
CA TYR A 807 14.04 -34.17 2.65
C TYR A 807 15.12 -35.11 3.22
N GLY A 808 16.38 -34.97 2.78
CA GLY A 808 17.51 -35.71 3.34
C GLY A 808 17.66 -35.50 4.85
N MET A 809 17.55 -34.25 5.31
CA MET A 809 17.54 -33.94 6.74
C MET A 809 16.31 -34.51 7.45
N ALA A 810 15.14 -34.48 6.80
CA ALA A 810 13.91 -35.00 7.36
C ALA A 810 13.94 -36.52 7.57
N LYS A 811 14.60 -37.29 6.68
CA LYS A 811 14.83 -38.73 6.90
C LYS A 811 15.52 -38.99 8.23
N THR A 812 16.59 -38.24 8.53
CA THR A 812 17.36 -38.40 9.76
C THR A 812 16.61 -37.86 10.98
N GLN A 813 15.96 -36.70 10.86
CA GLN A 813 15.32 -36.02 12.00
C GLN A 813 13.94 -36.60 12.35
N PHE A 814 13.15 -36.95 11.33
CA PHE A 814 11.77 -37.39 11.49
C PHE A 814 11.57 -38.89 11.22
N GLY A 815 12.58 -39.60 10.72
CA GLY A 815 12.43 -41.01 10.35
C GLY A 815 11.45 -41.22 9.19
N ILE A 816 11.16 -40.19 8.40
CA ILE A 816 10.18 -40.26 7.32
C ILE A 816 10.77 -41.00 6.12
N ASN A 817 9.93 -41.75 5.41
CA ASN A 817 10.27 -42.34 4.14
C ASN A 817 9.06 -42.24 3.21
N ILE A 818 9.09 -41.27 2.31
CA ILE A 818 8.10 -41.09 1.25
C ILE A 818 8.73 -41.42 -0.11
N ASP A 819 7.89 -41.94 -1.00
CA ASP A 819 8.18 -42.26 -2.39
C ASP A 819 6.99 -41.85 -3.28
N GLU A 820 7.07 -42.12 -4.58
CA GLU A 820 6.04 -41.71 -5.53
C GLU A 820 4.68 -42.39 -5.32
N THR A 821 4.63 -43.48 -4.54
CA THR A 821 3.41 -44.23 -4.19
C THR A 821 2.78 -43.76 -2.88
N SER A 822 3.47 -42.90 -2.13
CA SER A 822 3.01 -42.35 -0.88
C SER A 822 1.77 -41.45 -1.06
N HIS A 823 0.99 -41.28 0.01
CA HIS A 823 -0.26 -40.53 -0.04
C HIS A 823 -0.04 -39.06 -0.44
N VAL A 824 -0.79 -38.62 -1.45
CA VAL A 824 -0.77 -37.24 -1.98
C VAL A 824 -1.95 -36.47 -1.37
N VAL A 825 -1.68 -35.24 -0.89
CA VAL A 825 -2.66 -34.35 -0.22
C VAL A 825 -3.37 -33.38 -1.14
#